data_AF-A0A5J5IIN7-F1
#
_entry.id   AF-A0A5J5IIN7-F1
#
_cell.length_a   1.000
_cell.length_b   1.000
_cell.length_c   1.000
_cell.angle_alpha   90.00
_cell.angle_beta   90.00
_cell.angle_gamma   90.00
#
_symmetry.space_group_name_H-M   'P 1'
#
loop_
_entity.id
_entity.type
_entity.pdbx_description
1 polymer ?
#
loop_
_entity_poly.entity_id
_entity_poly.type
_entity_poly.pdbx_seq_one_letter_code
_entity_poly.pdbx_strand_id
1 'polypeptide(L)'
;MQKCILFILLFFVIHICYGQADSIQARIVLIGDAGELNYGRAPVIDAARNLIPLNSNTTIIYLGDNIYDNGLPDDIMPGYAAARAVIDSQINIAKGTPAKVIFIPGNHDWNNEDPNGLEIVNRQDRYINSNGKNIMFLPRDGCPGPVEYSINDDIELVIYDSQWFIRSPGERPGIESDCGFKTPEQFYNELEDIINRNSKKLIILAGHHTLKSYGIHGGYFRLKQHIFPFTEMKPNLWIPLPVIGSLYPIVRGIFGTPEDLHYPAYANMINNIENITKNHSNIIFVGGHEHTLQLIKDSSNYYIVSGGGSKTTRVSYSNKTKYAAAALGFATLEISKNKNVHVDFYTVNQDSVHHGYSKNILNFSAIATEPADTSKIPQAIPTANFKDSVTVAVNKQYNQVSSIHKFIAGKNYRKEWSTPVHLKVFRINKQFGGFKILSMGGGKQTESLRLQDKDGHEWILRSVDKDPTGSIPEVLKPYIAENIMKDMITAEHPYGALMVPPLADAAKIEHADPQYYFVPDDPALGFYRSKFANKICLLEFHDPTSDETETKSTAKVIDKLVEDSKNHMDQESVLRARLLDMMIGDWDRHFDQWRFGTTDTGVGKLYYPVPRDRDQAFFYSDGLFIKSLSIAALPYLQGFKKHYPDIKWFNWEERNFDRYFMNNLDEYAWKRIITKFQADETDTVIADAVKRLPPEIYKMDSAKITAKLKSRRDLILKNGIKYYRFLSKEVNVVGSNKNEYFKVFNSGDNLQVTVYKRKRSTDSASVMFNRTFNSSTTKFINLYGLNGNDIFEVDSTANSKIKLRIIGGKGRDTFDIKGNVRNVIYDFKPDTNFIMHSHKTKNQISNDPNANLYDITGFNYNSYRLPLLNIGYNLEDGLNAGVGYSLKTYSFRKDPYSTYQAITSLYNFNSGKYQVNYNGEFNEVINKYDIVANGSLFNTVLNNYFGRGNQTKIDKTKGYNFYKVRYNYLSGDLLLRKRFHHLVELTFGPSYYHYWNHTSDNNGKILSQPSLAGLDSADIYADKSYLGGKVAVIIHNINSDLLPTRGVYWNTEISSLFGINKSSRQITKLTTDMTVYASFKDPTRLVTVLRIGYGHIFSENYEYFQALDLGENNYLRGFRKNRFSGKSVFYQSTEFRYKLFDSKSYLVPGAVGLIAFNDLGRVWIPSETSHKWHDSFGGGLYYSPYNFAIVSATVAFSNEGNLFNFSIGTKFNITF
;
A
#
# COMPACT_ATOMS: atom_id res chain seq x y z
N MET A 1 -26.13 -82.13 -8.35
CA MET A 1 -26.99 -80.96 -8.07
C MET A 1 -26.43 -80.02 -7.00
N GLN A 2 -26.02 -80.50 -5.81
CA GLN A 2 -25.48 -79.64 -4.73
C GLN A 2 -24.21 -78.84 -5.09
N LYS A 3 -23.28 -79.37 -5.91
CA LYS A 3 -22.08 -78.62 -6.33
C LYS A 3 -22.36 -77.48 -7.33
N CYS A 4 -23.41 -77.57 -8.14
CA CYS A 4 -23.80 -76.49 -9.05
C CYS A 4 -24.51 -75.34 -8.30
N ILE A 5 -25.29 -75.64 -7.26
CA ILE A 5 -25.95 -74.62 -6.44
C ILE A 5 -24.91 -73.82 -5.64
N LEU A 6 -23.86 -74.47 -5.13
CA LEU A 6 -22.77 -73.80 -4.42
C LEU A 6 -21.95 -72.87 -5.34
N PHE A 7 -21.74 -73.26 -6.61
CA PHE A 7 -21.03 -72.44 -7.58
C PHE A 7 -21.84 -71.22 -8.03
N ILE A 8 -23.17 -71.36 -8.17
CA ILE A 8 -24.07 -70.24 -8.52
C ILE A 8 -24.23 -69.27 -7.34
N LEU A 9 -24.29 -69.78 -6.10
CA LEU A 9 -24.29 -68.94 -4.89
C LEU A 9 -22.94 -68.23 -4.69
N LEU A 10 -21.80 -68.87 -4.96
CA LEU A 10 -20.50 -68.18 -4.95
C LEU A 10 -20.41 -67.11 -6.05
N PHE A 11 -20.95 -67.37 -7.25
CA PHE A 11 -20.97 -66.39 -8.34
C PHE A 11 -21.86 -65.17 -8.00
N PHE A 12 -23.01 -65.39 -7.35
CA PHE A 12 -23.87 -64.32 -6.87
C PHE A 12 -23.27 -63.54 -5.70
N VAL A 13 -22.58 -64.20 -4.75
CA VAL A 13 -21.90 -63.51 -3.65
C VAL A 13 -20.69 -62.72 -4.17
N ILE A 14 -19.96 -63.23 -5.17
CA ILE A 14 -18.87 -62.49 -5.83
C ILE A 14 -19.43 -61.30 -6.60
N HIS A 15 -20.57 -61.40 -7.29
CA HIS A 15 -21.20 -60.24 -7.96
C HIS A 15 -21.82 -59.22 -6.99
N ILE A 16 -22.29 -59.64 -5.81
CA ILE A 16 -22.80 -58.72 -4.78
C ILE A 16 -21.64 -58.01 -4.05
N CYS A 17 -20.47 -58.64 -3.92
CA CYS A 17 -19.28 -57.99 -3.33
C CYS A 17 -18.54 -57.03 -4.28
N TYR A 18 -18.77 -57.08 -5.60
CA TYR A 18 -18.14 -56.17 -6.58
C TYR A 18 -18.99 -54.94 -6.94
N GLY A 19 -20.08 -54.67 -6.21
CA GLY A 19 -21.07 -53.65 -6.57
C GLY A 19 -21.48 -52.65 -5.48
N GLN A 20 -20.73 -52.48 -4.39
CA GLN A 20 -20.96 -51.32 -3.52
C GLN A 20 -20.37 -50.07 -4.18
N ALA A 21 -21.25 -49.30 -4.84
CA ALA A 21 -20.91 -47.96 -5.30
C ALA A 21 -20.42 -47.13 -4.11
N ASP A 22 -19.20 -46.62 -4.19
CA ASP A 22 -18.58 -45.78 -3.17
C ASP A 22 -19.44 -44.52 -2.96
N SER A 23 -19.99 -44.37 -1.76
CA SER A 23 -20.92 -43.28 -1.47
C SER A 23 -20.20 -41.94 -1.37
N ILE A 24 -20.79 -40.89 -1.91
CA ILE A 24 -20.27 -39.52 -1.86
C ILE A 24 -20.44 -38.94 -0.45
N GLN A 25 -19.35 -38.45 0.14
CA GLN A 25 -19.36 -37.75 1.43
C GLN A 25 -19.47 -36.23 1.28
N ALA A 26 -19.00 -35.65 0.17
CA ALA A 26 -19.15 -34.24 -0.13
C ALA A 26 -19.20 -33.98 -1.64
N ARG A 27 -19.97 -32.99 -2.04
CA ARG A 27 -20.04 -32.45 -3.41
C ARG A 27 -19.80 -30.95 -3.37
N ILE A 28 -18.81 -30.48 -4.12
CA ILE A 28 -18.48 -29.07 -4.23
C ILE A 28 -18.77 -28.59 -5.64
N VAL A 29 -19.62 -27.57 -5.80
CA VAL A 29 -19.95 -26.95 -7.10
C VAL A 29 -19.20 -25.63 -7.19
N LEU A 30 -18.47 -25.40 -8.29
CA LEU A 30 -17.58 -24.26 -8.48
C LEU A 30 -18.09 -23.37 -9.63
N ILE A 31 -18.49 -22.14 -9.32
CA ILE A 31 -19.03 -21.19 -10.31
C ILE A 31 -18.35 -19.83 -10.12
N GLY A 32 -17.53 -19.37 -11.06
CA GLY A 32 -16.95 -18.01 -11.08
C GLY A 32 -17.59 -17.14 -12.15
N ASP A 33 -17.42 -15.82 -12.06
CA ASP A 33 -17.93 -14.84 -13.04
C ASP A 33 -19.44 -14.95 -13.29
N ALA A 34 -20.23 -15.13 -12.24
CA ALA A 34 -21.69 -15.21 -12.33
C ALA A 34 -22.38 -13.84 -12.29
N GLY A 35 -21.63 -12.74 -12.37
CA GLY A 35 -22.08 -11.38 -12.11
C GLY A 35 -22.92 -10.68 -13.18
N GLU A 36 -23.42 -11.37 -14.19
CA GLU A 36 -24.26 -10.79 -15.25
C GLU A 36 -25.41 -11.73 -15.64
N LEU A 37 -26.57 -11.15 -15.99
CA LEU A 37 -27.72 -11.88 -16.51
C LEU A 37 -27.75 -11.84 -18.05
N ASN A 38 -27.81 -13.01 -18.67
CA ASN A 38 -27.96 -13.16 -20.12
C ASN A 38 -29.45 -13.14 -20.50
N TYR A 39 -29.90 -12.06 -21.13
CA TYR A 39 -31.33 -11.84 -21.47
C TYR A 39 -32.27 -12.03 -20.27
N GLY A 40 -31.85 -11.59 -19.08
CA GLY A 40 -32.63 -11.70 -17.84
C GLY A 40 -32.57 -13.07 -17.15
N ARG A 41 -31.74 -14.02 -17.62
CA ARG A 41 -31.53 -15.34 -17.01
C ARG A 41 -30.07 -15.59 -16.63
N ALA A 42 -29.84 -16.58 -15.77
CA ALA A 42 -28.51 -17.03 -15.38
C ALA A 42 -28.32 -18.51 -15.80
N PRO A 43 -28.01 -18.78 -17.08
CA PRO A 43 -28.09 -20.13 -17.66
C PRO A 43 -27.21 -21.16 -16.95
N VAL A 44 -26.02 -20.76 -16.46
CA VAL A 44 -25.11 -21.65 -15.72
C VAL A 44 -25.68 -22.01 -14.34
N ILE A 45 -26.29 -21.04 -13.66
CA ILE A 45 -26.93 -21.24 -12.34
C ILE A 45 -28.15 -22.14 -12.49
N ASP A 46 -28.97 -21.90 -13.52
CA ASP A 46 -30.13 -22.72 -13.85
C ASP A 46 -29.72 -24.16 -14.19
N ALA A 47 -28.66 -24.33 -14.99
CA ALA A 47 -28.07 -25.63 -15.32
C ALA A 47 -27.59 -26.39 -14.07
N ALA A 48 -26.81 -25.73 -13.20
CA ALA A 48 -26.32 -26.33 -11.97
C ALA A 48 -27.46 -26.74 -11.04
N ARG A 49 -28.49 -25.89 -10.89
CA ARG A 49 -29.68 -26.19 -10.09
C ARG A 49 -30.44 -27.42 -10.58
N ASN A 50 -30.56 -27.58 -11.89
CA ASN A 50 -31.34 -28.66 -12.50
C ASN A 50 -30.57 -30.00 -12.56
N LEU A 51 -29.24 -29.94 -12.71
CA LEU A 51 -28.40 -31.12 -12.89
C LEU A 51 -27.84 -31.70 -11.59
N ILE A 52 -27.51 -30.85 -10.62
CA ILE A 52 -26.77 -31.26 -9.43
C ILE A 52 -27.71 -31.53 -8.25
N PRO A 53 -27.60 -32.69 -7.56
CA PRO A 53 -28.40 -32.94 -6.36
C PRO A 53 -28.01 -31.99 -5.21
N LEU A 54 -28.86 -31.02 -4.88
CA LEU A 54 -28.64 -30.01 -3.84
C LEU A 54 -29.05 -30.49 -2.44
N ASN A 55 -28.31 -31.46 -1.89
CA ASN A 55 -28.56 -32.02 -0.55
C ASN A 55 -27.59 -31.47 0.51
N SER A 56 -27.63 -32.00 1.75
CA SER A 56 -26.79 -31.55 2.87
C SER A 56 -25.29 -31.76 2.67
N ASN A 57 -24.91 -32.64 1.73
CA ASN A 57 -23.51 -32.91 1.39
C ASN A 57 -23.02 -31.97 0.27
N THR A 58 -23.86 -31.05 -0.20
CA THR A 58 -23.56 -30.16 -1.33
C THR A 58 -23.24 -28.75 -0.86
N THR A 59 -22.08 -28.26 -1.28
CA THR A 59 -21.62 -26.88 -1.07
C THR A 59 -21.38 -26.24 -2.43
N ILE A 60 -22.00 -25.08 -2.66
CA ILE A 60 -21.83 -24.26 -3.86
C ILE A 60 -20.91 -23.11 -3.51
N ILE A 61 -19.85 -22.92 -4.29
CA ILE A 61 -18.87 -21.85 -4.11
C ILE A 61 -18.90 -20.95 -5.33
N TYR A 62 -19.31 -19.70 -5.11
CA TYR A 62 -19.15 -18.64 -6.08
C TYR A 62 -17.73 -18.05 -5.96
N LEU A 63 -16.92 -18.22 -7.00
CA LEU A 63 -15.48 -17.93 -7.03
C LEU A 63 -15.17 -16.48 -7.44
N GLY A 64 -15.97 -15.50 -6.99
CA GLY A 64 -15.78 -14.09 -7.28
C GLY A 64 -16.38 -13.59 -8.58
N ASP A 65 -16.36 -12.27 -8.71
CA ASP A 65 -17.08 -11.49 -9.71
C ASP A 65 -18.56 -11.88 -9.75
N ASN A 66 -19.14 -11.81 -8.55
CA ASN A 66 -20.53 -12.12 -8.30
C ASN A 66 -21.44 -11.01 -8.85
N ILE A 67 -20.88 -9.86 -9.24
CA ILE A 67 -21.59 -8.76 -9.88
C ILE A 67 -20.67 -7.89 -10.76
N TYR A 68 -21.15 -7.49 -11.94
CA TYR A 68 -20.44 -6.62 -12.87
C TYR A 68 -21.06 -5.21 -12.98
N ASP A 69 -20.32 -4.16 -13.32
CA ASP A 69 -18.85 -4.07 -13.36
C ASP A 69 -18.26 -3.47 -12.05
N ASN A 70 -19.11 -2.92 -11.17
CA ASN A 70 -18.73 -2.00 -10.09
C ASN A 70 -19.23 -2.42 -8.70
N GLY A 71 -19.43 -3.72 -8.46
CA GLY A 71 -19.95 -4.22 -7.19
C GLY A 71 -21.43 -3.87 -6.94
N LEU A 72 -21.92 -4.13 -5.72
CA LEU A 72 -23.27 -3.72 -5.32
C LEU A 72 -23.28 -2.22 -4.98
N PRO A 73 -23.92 -1.34 -5.78
CA PRO A 73 -23.97 0.09 -5.49
C PRO A 73 -24.84 0.38 -4.26
N ASP A 74 -24.87 1.63 -3.83
CA ASP A 74 -25.74 2.06 -2.73
C ASP A 74 -27.22 2.01 -3.14
N ASP A 75 -28.13 1.79 -2.18
CA ASP A 75 -29.56 1.56 -2.47
C ASP A 75 -30.29 2.79 -3.00
N ILE A 76 -29.72 3.99 -2.79
CA ILE A 76 -30.18 5.25 -3.38
C ILE A 76 -29.77 5.40 -4.86
N MET A 77 -28.85 4.58 -5.37
CA MET A 77 -28.36 4.70 -6.74
C MET A 77 -29.32 4.02 -7.72
N PRO A 78 -29.61 4.64 -8.89
CA PRO A 78 -30.55 4.08 -9.87
C PRO A 78 -30.27 2.63 -10.33
N GLY A 79 -29.01 2.18 -10.26
CA GLY A 79 -28.58 0.84 -10.66
C GLY A 79 -28.76 -0.26 -9.61
N TYR A 80 -29.14 0.07 -8.36
CA TYR A 80 -29.16 -0.89 -7.25
C TYR A 80 -30.09 -2.08 -7.49
N ALA A 81 -31.31 -1.85 -7.98
CA ALA A 81 -32.27 -2.93 -8.20
C ALA A 81 -31.78 -3.95 -9.23
N ALA A 82 -31.15 -3.48 -10.32
CA ALA A 82 -30.59 -4.34 -11.35
C ALA A 82 -29.39 -5.13 -10.82
N ALA A 83 -28.49 -4.45 -10.11
CA ALA A 83 -27.33 -5.04 -9.45
C ALA A 83 -27.73 -6.15 -8.46
N ARG A 84 -28.68 -5.84 -7.58
CA ARG A 84 -29.26 -6.77 -6.60
C ARG A 84 -29.86 -8.01 -7.26
N ALA A 85 -30.58 -7.86 -8.38
CA ALA A 85 -31.23 -8.97 -9.07
C ALA A 85 -30.23 -10.06 -9.53
N VAL A 86 -29.01 -9.67 -9.90
CA VAL A 86 -27.91 -10.59 -10.23
C VAL A 86 -27.54 -11.46 -9.03
N ILE A 87 -27.31 -10.84 -7.87
CA ILE A 87 -26.97 -11.55 -6.63
C ILE A 87 -28.13 -12.43 -6.17
N ASP A 88 -29.37 -11.95 -6.29
CA ASP A 88 -30.56 -12.72 -5.94
C ASP A 88 -30.67 -14.01 -6.78
N SER A 89 -30.30 -13.97 -8.07
CA SER A 89 -30.27 -15.18 -8.91
C SER A 89 -29.32 -16.25 -8.36
N GLN A 90 -28.16 -15.81 -7.85
CA GLN A 90 -27.14 -16.68 -7.26
C GLN A 90 -27.55 -17.25 -5.90
N ILE A 91 -28.12 -16.42 -5.03
CA ILE A 91 -28.68 -16.84 -3.73
C ILE A 91 -29.79 -17.88 -3.95
N ASN A 92 -30.62 -17.69 -4.97
CA ASN A 92 -31.79 -18.53 -5.20
C ASN A 92 -31.45 -19.96 -5.66
N ILE A 93 -30.22 -20.27 -6.06
CA ILE A 93 -29.81 -21.64 -6.49
C ILE A 93 -30.17 -22.70 -5.45
N ALA A 94 -29.94 -22.41 -4.16
CA ALA A 94 -30.14 -23.33 -3.04
C ALA A 94 -31.47 -23.09 -2.30
N LYS A 95 -32.34 -22.22 -2.82
CA LYS A 95 -33.61 -21.88 -2.15
C LYS A 95 -34.48 -23.12 -1.95
N GLY A 96 -34.85 -23.39 -0.69
CA GLY A 96 -35.65 -24.54 -0.31
C GLY A 96 -34.86 -25.86 -0.22
N THR A 97 -33.53 -25.81 -0.27
CA THR A 97 -32.65 -26.98 -0.20
C THR A 97 -31.72 -26.89 1.01
N PRO A 98 -31.20 -28.01 1.54
CA PRO A 98 -30.20 -28.01 2.61
C PRO A 98 -28.77 -27.73 2.13
N ALA A 99 -28.56 -27.46 0.84
CA ALA A 99 -27.24 -27.13 0.30
C ALA A 99 -26.73 -25.78 0.87
N LYS A 100 -25.41 -25.69 1.00
CA LYS A 100 -24.73 -24.49 1.49
C LYS A 100 -24.22 -23.66 0.31
N VAL A 101 -24.23 -22.34 0.43
CA VAL A 101 -23.75 -21.40 -0.59
C VAL A 101 -22.70 -20.48 0.03
N ILE A 102 -21.55 -20.37 -0.62
CA ILE A 102 -20.42 -19.54 -0.20
C ILE A 102 -20.07 -18.61 -1.34
N PHE A 103 -20.04 -17.31 -1.07
CA PHE A 103 -19.58 -16.27 -1.99
C PHE A 103 -18.18 -15.82 -1.59
N ILE A 104 -17.27 -15.79 -2.57
CA ILE A 104 -15.92 -15.22 -2.45
C ILE A 104 -15.91 -13.93 -3.26
N PRO A 105 -15.29 -12.83 -2.80
CA PRO A 105 -15.15 -11.60 -3.60
C PRO A 105 -14.15 -11.76 -4.77
N GLY A 106 -14.46 -11.12 -5.90
CA GLY A 106 -13.55 -10.85 -7.02
C GLY A 106 -13.26 -9.37 -7.21
N ASN A 107 -12.46 -9.01 -8.22
CA ASN A 107 -12.06 -7.62 -8.45
C ASN A 107 -13.27 -6.72 -8.77
N HIS A 108 -14.30 -7.21 -9.47
CA HIS A 108 -15.49 -6.42 -9.75
C HIS A 108 -16.38 -6.21 -8.52
N ASP A 109 -16.39 -7.16 -7.57
CA ASP A 109 -17.08 -6.99 -6.28
C ASP A 109 -16.42 -5.88 -5.43
N TRP A 110 -15.11 -5.66 -5.63
CA TRP A 110 -14.31 -4.56 -5.07
C TRP A 110 -14.34 -3.27 -5.89
N ASN A 111 -15.15 -3.18 -6.95
CA ASN A 111 -15.12 -2.05 -7.89
C ASN A 111 -13.70 -1.79 -8.45
N ASN A 112 -12.99 -2.87 -8.79
CA ASN A 112 -11.63 -2.90 -9.34
C ASN A 112 -10.59 -2.26 -8.41
N GLU A 113 -9.93 -1.18 -8.84
CA GLU A 113 -8.99 -0.38 -8.05
C GLU A 113 -9.59 0.96 -7.57
N ASP A 114 -10.92 1.14 -7.63
CA ASP A 114 -11.53 2.38 -7.13
C ASP A 114 -11.33 2.51 -5.61
N PRO A 115 -10.91 3.67 -5.08
CA PRO A 115 -10.71 3.88 -3.65
C PRO A 115 -11.91 3.54 -2.76
N ASN A 116 -13.14 3.50 -3.29
CA ASN A 116 -14.34 3.13 -2.54
C ASN A 116 -14.62 1.62 -2.46
N GLY A 117 -13.76 0.78 -3.01
CA GLY A 117 -13.97 -0.67 -3.12
C GLY A 117 -14.32 -1.37 -1.82
N LEU A 118 -13.70 -0.96 -0.70
CA LEU A 118 -13.99 -1.52 0.62
C LEU A 118 -15.44 -1.29 1.08
N GLU A 119 -16.03 -0.12 0.80
CA GLU A 119 -17.44 0.14 1.15
C GLU A 119 -18.36 -0.76 0.33
N ILE A 120 -18.03 -0.93 -0.97
CA ILE A 120 -18.83 -1.69 -1.92
C ILE A 120 -18.84 -3.18 -1.58
N VAL A 121 -17.66 -3.78 -1.35
CA VAL A 121 -17.56 -5.20 -0.97
C VAL A 121 -18.24 -5.47 0.37
N ASN A 122 -18.13 -4.55 1.34
CA ASN A 122 -18.80 -4.68 2.64
C ASN A 122 -20.32 -4.48 2.55
N ARG A 123 -20.82 -3.72 1.58
CA ARG A 123 -22.26 -3.62 1.29
C ARG A 123 -22.78 -4.95 0.74
N GLN A 124 -22.04 -5.53 -0.19
CA GLN A 124 -22.34 -6.82 -0.80
C GLN A 124 -22.31 -7.98 0.23
N ASP A 125 -21.28 -8.03 1.07
CA ASP A 125 -21.15 -8.94 2.22
C ASP A 125 -22.44 -8.90 3.07
N ARG A 126 -22.78 -7.71 3.58
CA ARG A 126 -23.94 -7.52 4.46
C ARG A 126 -25.25 -7.95 3.79
N TYR A 127 -25.40 -7.62 2.51
CA TYR A 127 -26.57 -8.02 1.75
C TYR A 127 -26.66 -9.56 1.66
N ILE A 128 -25.61 -10.24 1.21
CA ILE A 128 -25.58 -11.70 1.02
C ILE A 128 -25.81 -12.42 2.35
N ASN A 129 -25.11 -12.03 3.42
CA ASN A 129 -25.22 -12.66 4.73
C ASN A 129 -26.60 -12.44 5.40
N SER A 130 -27.40 -11.47 4.94
CA SER A 130 -28.76 -11.26 5.44
C SER A 130 -29.81 -12.24 4.89
N ASN A 131 -29.45 -13.06 3.89
CA ASN A 131 -30.40 -13.90 3.14
C ASN A 131 -30.57 -15.35 3.64
N GLY A 132 -29.86 -15.76 4.69
CA GLY A 132 -30.07 -17.06 5.33
C GLY A 132 -28.82 -17.66 5.96
N LYS A 133 -28.98 -18.59 6.91
CA LYS A 133 -27.85 -19.20 7.64
C LYS A 133 -26.99 -20.16 6.80
N ASN A 134 -27.54 -20.69 5.71
CA ASN A 134 -26.82 -21.55 4.76
C ASN A 134 -26.14 -20.77 3.63
N ILE A 135 -26.20 -19.44 3.67
CA ILE A 135 -25.61 -18.53 2.68
C ILE A 135 -24.60 -17.65 3.39
N MET A 136 -23.36 -17.62 2.87
CA MET A 136 -22.27 -16.89 3.50
C MET A 136 -21.47 -16.12 2.47
N PHE A 137 -21.07 -14.90 2.80
CA PHE A 137 -19.99 -14.20 2.12
C PHE A 137 -18.71 -14.34 2.94
N LEU A 138 -17.65 -14.88 2.35
CA LEU A 138 -16.38 -15.16 3.00
C LEU A 138 -15.19 -14.80 2.08
N PRO A 139 -14.14 -14.16 2.61
CA PRO A 139 -14.03 -13.62 3.97
C PRO A 139 -14.96 -12.41 4.20
N ARG A 140 -15.21 -12.08 5.47
CA ARG A 140 -16.08 -10.96 5.85
C ARG A 140 -15.32 -9.64 5.97
N ASP A 141 -16.06 -8.53 5.90
CA ASP A 141 -15.60 -7.17 6.19
C ASP A 141 -14.40 -6.72 5.32
N GLY A 142 -14.26 -7.30 4.12
CA GLY A 142 -13.15 -7.04 3.20
C GLY A 142 -11.81 -7.59 3.68
N CYS A 143 -11.82 -8.49 4.67
CA CYS A 143 -10.62 -9.10 5.22
C CYS A 143 -9.97 -10.11 4.26
N PRO A 144 -8.65 -10.34 4.36
CA PRO A 144 -7.95 -11.25 3.45
C PRO A 144 -8.27 -12.73 3.63
N GLY A 145 -8.76 -13.15 4.80
CA GLY A 145 -8.66 -14.55 5.24
C GLY A 145 -7.26 -14.85 5.82
N PRO A 146 -6.79 -16.11 5.85
CA PRO A 146 -7.49 -17.30 5.39
C PRO A 146 -8.64 -17.63 6.35
N VAL A 147 -9.80 -18.00 5.81
CA VAL A 147 -10.93 -18.50 6.59
C VAL A 147 -10.93 -20.02 6.49
N GLU A 148 -10.72 -20.69 7.61
CA GLU A 148 -10.85 -22.14 7.76
C GLU A 148 -12.34 -22.51 7.88
N TYR A 149 -12.84 -23.31 6.95
CA TYR A 149 -14.23 -23.78 6.90
C TYR A 149 -14.29 -25.30 6.77
N SER A 150 -14.64 -25.96 7.88
CA SER A 150 -14.74 -27.43 7.90
C SER A 150 -15.98 -27.91 7.14
N ILE A 151 -15.75 -28.68 6.07
CA ILE A 151 -16.82 -29.35 5.34
C ILE A 151 -17.25 -30.61 6.13
N ASN A 152 -16.27 -31.42 6.55
CA ASN A 152 -16.42 -32.57 7.44
C ASN A 152 -15.04 -32.97 8.01
N ASP A 153 -14.94 -34.13 8.66
CA ASP A 153 -13.71 -34.62 9.30
C ASP A 153 -12.54 -34.90 8.32
N ASP A 154 -12.84 -35.12 7.03
CA ASP A 154 -11.87 -35.46 6.00
C ASP A 154 -11.53 -34.30 5.06
N ILE A 155 -12.32 -33.22 5.05
CA ILE A 155 -12.27 -32.16 4.03
C ILE A 155 -12.33 -30.78 4.70
N GLU A 156 -11.34 -29.96 4.38
CA GLU A 156 -11.20 -28.58 4.82
C GLU A 156 -11.27 -27.63 3.61
N LEU A 157 -12.12 -26.61 3.68
CA LEU A 157 -12.16 -25.53 2.70
C LEU A 157 -11.45 -24.31 3.32
N VAL A 158 -10.44 -23.80 2.63
CA VAL A 158 -9.69 -22.61 3.05
C VAL A 158 -9.96 -21.50 2.05
N ILE A 159 -10.55 -20.40 2.51
CA ILE A 159 -11.04 -19.31 1.65
C ILE A 159 -10.19 -18.06 1.86
N TYR A 160 -9.84 -17.37 0.79
CA TYR A 160 -9.13 -16.11 0.87
C TYR A 160 -9.60 -15.09 -0.16
N ASP A 161 -9.53 -13.81 0.21
CA ASP A 161 -9.76 -12.70 -0.71
C ASP A 161 -8.45 -12.38 -1.42
N SER A 162 -8.34 -12.86 -2.66
CA SER A 162 -7.18 -12.59 -3.50
C SER A 162 -7.03 -11.13 -3.91
N GLN A 163 -8.12 -10.36 -4.03
CA GLN A 163 -8.04 -8.97 -4.47
C GLN A 163 -7.39 -8.10 -3.40
N TRP A 164 -7.54 -8.46 -2.13
CA TRP A 164 -6.83 -7.82 -1.02
C TRP A 164 -5.30 -7.81 -1.21
N PHE A 165 -4.69 -8.81 -1.85
CA PHE A 165 -3.24 -8.83 -2.08
C PHE A 165 -2.80 -7.93 -3.22
N ILE A 166 -3.65 -7.76 -4.22
CA ILE A 166 -3.38 -7.01 -5.45
C ILE A 166 -3.54 -5.51 -5.20
N ARG A 167 -4.54 -5.12 -4.39
CA ARG A 167 -4.82 -3.73 -4.05
C ARG A 167 -3.76 -3.06 -3.20
N SER A 168 -3.65 -1.75 -3.39
CA SER A 168 -2.77 -0.87 -2.60
C SER A 168 -3.11 -0.93 -1.10
N PRO A 169 -2.11 -0.96 -0.19
CA PRO A 169 -2.34 -1.07 1.26
C PRO A 169 -3.26 0.00 1.88
N GLY A 170 -3.40 1.17 1.26
CA GLY A 170 -4.28 2.24 1.74
C GLY A 170 -5.75 2.12 1.32
N GLU A 171 -6.09 1.14 0.48
CA GLU A 171 -7.43 0.97 -0.09
C GLU A 171 -8.11 -0.34 0.36
N ARG A 172 -7.50 -1.00 1.34
CA ARG A 172 -7.94 -2.29 1.89
C ARG A 172 -7.75 -2.30 3.40
N PRO A 173 -8.46 -3.16 4.14
CA PRO A 173 -8.30 -3.28 5.58
C PRO A 173 -6.85 -3.59 5.95
N GLY A 174 -6.20 -2.69 6.70
CA GLY A 174 -4.83 -2.82 7.17
C GLY A 174 -4.75 -3.05 8.68
N ILE A 175 -3.70 -2.51 9.30
CA ILE A 175 -3.40 -2.66 10.75
C ILE A 175 -4.54 -2.06 11.60
N GLU A 176 -5.20 -1.05 11.07
CA GLU A 176 -6.32 -0.32 11.66
C GLU A 176 -7.65 -1.06 11.66
N SER A 177 -7.75 -2.18 10.92
CA SER A 177 -8.99 -2.95 10.78
C SER A 177 -9.21 -3.97 11.91
N ASP A 178 -10.40 -4.59 11.89
CA ASP A 178 -10.78 -5.70 12.78
C ASP A 178 -10.47 -7.08 12.20
N CYS A 179 -9.77 -7.14 11.06
CA CYS A 179 -9.40 -8.41 10.45
C CYS A 179 -8.49 -9.23 11.39
N GLY A 180 -8.75 -10.54 11.45
CA GLY A 180 -7.91 -11.47 12.21
C GLY A 180 -6.46 -11.47 11.71
N PHE A 181 -6.27 -11.27 10.41
CA PHE A 181 -4.97 -11.15 9.76
C PHE A 181 -4.94 -9.85 8.94
N LYS A 182 -3.98 -8.97 9.26
CA LYS A 182 -3.94 -7.58 8.79
C LYS A 182 -2.80 -7.32 7.81
N THR A 183 -1.92 -8.29 7.64
CA THR A 183 -0.74 -8.23 6.76
C THR A 183 -0.65 -9.51 5.94
N PRO A 184 -0.11 -9.48 4.70
CA PRO A 184 0.06 -10.69 3.88
C PRO A 184 0.77 -11.83 4.61
N GLU A 185 1.67 -11.51 5.52
CA GLU A 185 2.50 -12.46 6.23
C GLU A 185 1.78 -13.08 7.42
N GLN A 186 0.93 -12.32 8.13
CA GLN A 186 0.01 -12.91 9.10
C GLN A 186 -0.91 -13.91 8.39
N PHE A 187 -1.39 -13.57 7.19
CA PHE A 187 -2.13 -14.49 6.34
C PHE A 187 -1.31 -15.74 6.00
N TYR A 188 -0.07 -15.60 5.54
CA TYR A 188 0.78 -16.73 5.15
C TYR A 188 1.14 -17.63 6.34
N ASN A 189 1.43 -17.04 7.49
CA ASN A 189 1.71 -17.79 8.72
C ASN A 189 0.49 -18.59 9.18
N GLU A 190 -0.70 -17.99 9.12
CA GLU A 190 -1.94 -18.71 9.44
C GLU A 190 -2.23 -19.78 8.40
N LEU A 191 -2.03 -19.50 7.11
CA LEU A 191 -2.23 -20.49 6.06
C LEU A 191 -1.31 -21.69 6.27
N GLU A 192 -0.04 -21.47 6.63
CA GLU A 192 0.90 -22.52 7.00
C GLU A 192 0.43 -23.30 8.25
N ASP A 193 -0.08 -22.62 9.29
CA ASP A 193 -0.63 -23.28 10.49
C ASP A 193 -1.85 -24.15 10.17
N ILE A 194 -2.83 -23.61 9.42
CA ILE A 194 -4.03 -24.34 8.96
C ILE A 194 -3.63 -25.58 8.16
N ILE A 195 -2.71 -25.44 7.20
CA ILE A 195 -2.28 -26.55 6.35
C ILE A 195 -1.59 -27.64 7.19
N ASN A 196 -0.75 -27.26 8.15
CA ASN A 196 -0.07 -28.22 9.02
C ASN A 196 -1.04 -28.96 9.97
N ARG A 197 -1.96 -28.23 10.61
CA ARG A 197 -3.01 -28.80 11.47
C ARG A 197 -3.92 -29.76 10.72
N ASN A 198 -4.14 -29.52 9.42
CA ASN A 198 -5.03 -30.31 8.56
C ASN A 198 -4.29 -31.18 7.53
N SER A 199 -3.01 -31.49 7.75
CA SER A 199 -2.17 -32.25 6.81
C SER A 199 -2.71 -33.63 6.38
N LYS A 200 -3.63 -34.21 7.16
CA LYS A 200 -4.31 -35.50 6.88
C LYS A 200 -5.62 -35.38 6.10
N LYS A 201 -6.16 -34.17 5.94
CA LYS A 201 -7.41 -33.90 5.22
C LYS A 201 -7.13 -33.54 3.76
N LEU A 202 -8.18 -33.57 2.94
CA LEU A 202 -8.20 -32.86 1.66
C LEU A 202 -8.40 -31.36 1.94
N ILE A 203 -7.50 -30.52 1.43
CA ILE A 203 -7.62 -29.07 1.51
C ILE A 203 -8.02 -28.53 0.15
N ILE A 204 -9.14 -27.80 0.09
CA ILE A 204 -9.54 -27.02 -1.08
C ILE A 204 -9.20 -25.57 -0.77
N LEU A 205 -8.22 -24.99 -1.49
CA LEU A 205 -7.85 -23.59 -1.33
C LEU A 205 -8.58 -22.76 -2.41
N ALA A 206 -9.50 -21.90 -1.97
CA ALA A 206 -10.42 -21.16 -2.83
C ALA A 206 -10.20 -19.65 -2.74
N GLY A 207 -10.00 -19.02 -3.90
CA GLY A 207 -9.94 -17.57 -4.07
C GLY A 207 -10.46 -17.20 -5.47
N HIS A 208 -10.71 -15.92 -5.73
CA HIS A 208 -11.18 -15.50 -7.06
C HIS A 208 -10.06 -15.62 -8.11
N HIS A 209 -8.91 -15.00 -7.84
CA HIS A 209 -7.75 -15.01 -8.72
C HIS A 209 -7.13 -16.41 -8.85
N THR A 210 -6.98 -16.86 -10.10
CA THR A 210 -6.38 -18.17 -10.41
C THR A 210 -4.88 -18.19 -10.12
N LEU A 211 -4.31 -19.27 -9.59
CA LEU A 211 -2.84 -19.33 -9.44
C LEU A 211 -2.11 -19.71 -10.74
N LYS A 212 -2.85 -20.30 -11.70
CA LYS A 212 -2.38 -20.70 -13.02
C LYS A 212 -3.53 -20.50 -14.02
N SER A 213 -3.23 -19.94 -15.19
CA SER A 213 -4.18 -19.81 -16.30
C SER A 213 -3.46 -19.83 -17.65
N TYR A 214 -4.12 -20.38 -18.66
CA TYR A 214 -3.72 -20.31 -20.07
C TYR A 214 -4.64 -19.41 -20.92
N GLY A 215 -5.40 -18.52 -20.27
CA GLY A 215 -6.26 -17.53 -20.92
C GLY A 215 -5.65 -16.13 -20.98
N ILE A 216 -6.49 -15.09 -21.03
CA ILE A 216 -6.05 -13.72 -21.29
C ILE A 216 -5.25 -13.15 -20.12
N HIS A 217 -5.66 -13.45 -18.89
CA HIS A 217 -4.99 -13.00 -17.66
C HIS A 217 -3.67 -13.75 -17.42
N GLY A 218 -3.50 -14.89 -18.10
CA GLY A 218 -2.22 -15.59 -18.20
C GLY A 218 -1.25 -15.02 -19.24
N GLY A 219 -1.59 -13.94 -19.94
CA GLY A 219 -0.73 -13.29 -20.93
C GLY A 219 -0.76 -13.93 -22.33
N TYR A 220 -1.78 -14.75 -22.65
CA TYR A 220 -1.90 -15.41 -23.94
C TYR A 220 -2.70 -14.56 -24.95
N PHE A 221 -1.99 -13.90 -25.88
CA PHE A 221 -2.55 -13.06 -26.96
C PHE A 221 -2.42 -13.73 -28.34
N ARG A 222 -3.36 -13.44 -29.25
CA ARG A 222 -3.33 -13.92 -30.65
C ARG A 222 -2.89 -12.80 -31.59
N LEU A 223 -2.56 -13.15 -32.84
CA LEU A 223 -2.13 -12.19 -33.88
C LEU A 223 -3.13 -11.02 -34.06
N LYS A 224 -4.43 -11.27 -33.86
CA LYS A 224 -5.47 -10.23 -33.90
C LYS A 224 -5.16 -9.05 -32.97
N GLN A 225 -4.71 -9.30 -31.74
CA GLN A 225 -4.45 -8.25 -30.76
C GLN A 225 -3.19 -7.43 -31.07
N HIS A 226 -2.21 -8.03 -31.76
CA HIS A 226 -1.01 -7.32 -32.21
C HIS A 226 -1.31 -6.33 -33.34
N ILE A 227 -2.35 -6.59 -34.14
CA ILE A 227 -2.74 -5.77 -35.28
C ILE A 227 -3.89 -4.80 -34.90
N PHE A 228 -4.82 -5.24 -34.05
CA PHE A 228 -6.04 -4.52 -33.68
C PHE A 228 -6.22 -4.48 -32.14
N PRO A 229 -5.33 -3.78 -31.40
CA PRO A 229 -5.30 -3.81 -29.94
C PRO A 229 -6.59 -3.30 -29.29
N PHE A 230 -7.26 -2.33 -29.91
CA PHE A 230 -8.50 -1.74 -29.37
C PHE A 230 -9.72 -2.66 -29.46
N THR A 231 -9.62 -3.81 -30.16
CA THR A 231 -10.66 -4.83 -30.14
C THR A 231 -10.85 -5.47 -28.77
N GLU A 232 -9.88 -5.32 -27.86
CA GLU A 232 -10.00 -5.74 -26.45
C GLU A 232 -10.84 -4.75 -25.62
N MET A 233 -10.89 -3.47 -26.00
CA MET A 233 -11.75 -2.48 -25.31
C MET A 233 -13.18 -2.52 -25.83
N LYS A 234 -13.33 -2.64 -27.16
CA LYS A 234 -14.62 -2.81 -27.83
C LYS A 234 -14.44 -3.78 -28.99
N PRO A 235 -15.17 -4.92 -29.04
CA PRO A 235 -15.00 -5.95 -30.07
C PRO A 235 -15.05 -5.44 -31.52
N ASN A 236 -15.76 -4.34 -31.74
CA ASN A 236 -15.99 -3.73 -33.06
C ASN A 236 -14.97 -2.66 -33.46
N LEU A 237 -13.98 -2.34 -32.61
CA LEU A 237 -13.02 -1.25 -32.84
C LEU A 237 -11.78 -1.73 -33.62
N TRP A 238 -11.96 -2.04 -34.89
CA TRP A 238 -10.95 -2.57 -35.82
C TRP A 238 -10.02 -1.48 -36.38
N ILE A 239 -9.26 -0.82 -35.51
CA ILE A 239 -8.27 0.17 -35.92
C ILE A 239 -6.91 -0.54 -36.06
N PRO A 240 -6.33 -0.64 -37.28
CA PRO A 240 -5.05 -1.29 -37.46
C PRO A 240 -3.92 -0.41 -36.92
N LEU A 241 -3.18 -0.95 -35.96
CA LEU A 241 -1.97 -0.34 -35.42
C LEU A 241 -0.84 -1.38 -35.49
N PRO A 242 -0.31 -1.71 -36.69
CA PRO A 242 0.84 -2.61 -36.77
C PRO A 242 2.04 -2.00 -36.05
N VAL A 243 2.88 -2.84 -35.41
CA VAL A 243 4.04 -2.45 -34.58
C VAL A 243 3.64 -1.74 -33.28
N ILE A 244 2.88 -0.63 -33.34
CA ILE A 244 2.42 0.14 -32.18
C ILE A 244 1.39 -0.67 -31.36
N GLY A 245 0.46 -1.34 -32.03
CA GLY A 245 -0.57 -2.14 -31.39
C GLY A 245 -0.03 -3.38 -30.68
N SER A 246 1.12 -3.91 -31.14
CA SER A 246 1.86 -4.93 -30.41
C SER A 246 2.35 -4.45 -29.04
N LEU A 247 2.46 -3.15 -28.79
CA LEU A 247 2.78 -2.63 -27.46
C LEU A 247 1.75 -3.10 -26.44
N TYR A 248 0.44 -3.12 -26.76
CA TYR A 248 -0.57 -3.53 -25.80
C TYR A 248 -0.41 -5.00 -25.36
N PRO A 249 -0.37 -6.01 -26.26
CA PRO A 249 -0.12 -7.40 -25.89
C PRO A 249 1.25 -7.65 -25.27
N ILE A 250 2.31 -6.95 -25.73
CA ILE A 250 3.66 -7.12 -25.19
C ILE A 250 3.73 -6.54 -23.77
N VAL A 251 3.22 -5.31 -23.58
CA VAL A 251 3.18 -4.65 -22.27
C VAL A 251 2.31 -5.47 -21.32
N ARG A 252 1.10 -5.86 -21.71
CA ARG A 252 0.21 -6.65 -20.85
C ARG A 252 0.74 -8.07 -20.61
N GLY A 253 1.34 -8.72 -21.61
CA GLY A 253 1.94 -10.05 -21.48
C GLY A 253 3.22 -10.09 -20.66
N ILE A 254 4.07 -9.05 -20.76
CA ILE A 254 5.33 -8.95 -19.99
C ILE A 254 5.11 -8.32 -18.62
N PHE A 255 4.22 -7.35 -18.47
CA PHE A 255 4.02 -6.57 -17.24
C PHE A 255 2.80 -6.96 -16.44
N GLY A 256 1.72 -7.37 -17.12
CA GLY A 256 0.41 -7.55 -16.51
C GLY A 256 -0.24 -6.22 -16.11
N THR A 257 -1.56 -6.13 -16.21
CA THR A 257 -2.35 -5.24 -15.35
C THR A 257 -2.47 -5.85 -13.94
N PRO A 258 -2.92 -5.12 -12.91
CA PRO A 258 -3.12 -5.66 -11.55
C PRO A 258 -3.77 -7.04 -11.52
N GLU A 259 -4.75 -7.24 -12.41
CA GLU A 259 -5.55 -8.45 -12.59
C GLU A 259 -4.90 -9.54 -13.49
N ASP A 260 -3.62 -9.42 -13.87
CA ASP A 260 -2.93 -10.43 -14.70
C ASP A 260 -1.86 -11.18 -13.87
N LEU A 261 -1.64 -12.47 -14.14
CA LEU A 261 -0.70 -13.34 -13.38
C LEU A 261 0.73 -12.79 -13.27
N HIS A 262 1.14 -11.98 -14.25
CA HIS A 262 2.47 -11.42 -14.29
C HIS A 262 2.61 -10.19 -13.37
N TYR A 263 1.54 -9.60 -12.86
CA TYR A 263 1.62 -8.43 -11.98
C TYR A 263 2.35 -8.75 -10.68
N PRO A 264 3.27 -7.90 -10.18
CA PRO A 264 4.13 -8.25 -9.05
C PRO A 264 3.38 -8.68 -7.78
N ALA A 265 2.33 -7.97 -7.38
CA ALA A 265 1.59 -8.30 -6.17
C ALA A 265 0.90 -9.67 -6.28
N TYR A 266 0.29 -9.92 -7.43
CA TYR A 266 -0.36 -11.19 -7.77
C TYR A 266 0.67 -12.33 -7.85
N ALA A 267 1.76 -12.16 -8.60
CA ALA A 267 2.83 -13.14 -8.71
C ALA A 267 3.46 -13.48 -7.34
N ASN A 268 3.65 -12.48 -6.47
CA ASN A 268 4.16 -12.68 -5.11
C ASN A 268 3.17 -13.46 -4.25
N MET A 269 1.86 -13.20 -4.36
CA MET A 269 0.83 -13.99 -3.70
C MET A 269 0.91 -15.46 -4.13
N ILE A 270 0.96 -15.71 -5.44
CA ILE A 270 1.09 -17.07 -6.01
C ILE A 270 2.33 -17.76 -5.46
N ASN A 271 3.50 -17.12 -5.55
CA ASN A 271 4.78 -17.71 -5.14
C ASN A 271 4.79 -18.06 -3.64
N ASN A 272 4.23 -17.21 -2.78
CA ASN A 272 4.19 -17.48 -1.34
C ASN A 272 3.22 -18.63 -1.01
N ILE A 273 2.02 -18.64 -1.60
CA ILE A 273 1.06 -19.75 -1.43
C ILE A 273 1.65 -21.07 -1.94
N GLU A 274 2.28 -21.07 -3.12
CA GLU A 274 2.92 -22.26 -3.69
C GLU A 274 4.10 -22.74 -2.82
N ASN A 275 4.88 -21.81 -2.23
CA ASN A 275 5.98 -22.16 -1.35
C ASN A 275 5.53 -22.84 -0.05
N ILE A 276 4.41 -22.41 0.53
CA ILE A 276 3.81 -23.02 1.72
C ILE A 276 3.25 -24.41 1.38
N THR A 277 2.57 -24.53 0.24
CA THR A 277 1.82 -25.73 -0.14
C THR A 277 2.67 -26.81 -0.84
N LYS A 278 3.88 -26.51 -1.32
CA LYS A 278 4.71 -27.43 -2.14
C LYS A 278 4.99 -28.80 -1.52
N ASN A 279 5.01 -28.89 -0.19
CA ASN A 279 5.31 -30.13 0.54
C ASN A 279 4.04 -30.91 0.94
N HIS A 280 2.86 -30.42 0.58
CA HIS A 280 1.58 -31.03 0.94
C HIS A 280 0.91 -31.59 -0.31
N SER A 281 0.59 -32.89 -0.29
CA SER A 281 0.09 -33.62 -1.46
C SER A 281 -1.44 -33.61 -1.62
N ASN A 282 -2.18 -33.17 -0.61
CA ASN A 282 -3.64 -33.27 -0.55
C ASN A 282 -4.32 -31.91 -0.74
N ILE A 283 -3.83 -31.09 -1.69
CA ILE A 283 -4.31 -29.73 -1.91
C ILE A 283 -4.81 -29.52 -3.35
N ILE A 284 -5.98 -28.90 -3.49
CA ILE A 284 -6.55 -28.48 -4.78
C ILE A 284 -6.80 -26.97 -4.74
N PHE A 285 -6.34 -26.26 -5.77
CA PHE A 285 -6.57 -24.82 -5.93
C PHE A 285 -7.76 -24.59 -6.86
N VAL A 286 -8.67 -23.69 -6.48
CA VAL A 286 -9.85 -23.34 -7.28
C VAL A 286 -9.96 -21.83 -7.44
N GLY A 287 -10.28 -21.35 -8.65
CA GLY A 287 -10.48 -19.92 -8.92
C GLY A 287 -11.38 -19.61 -10.12
N GLY A 288 -11.89 -18.38 -10.14
CA GLY A 288 -12.92 -17.91 -11.07
C GLY A 288 -12.43 -16.87 -12.08
N HIS A 289 -11.39 -16.09 -11.79
CA HIS A 289 -11.03 -14.86 -12.51
C HIS A 289 -10.82 -14.97 -14.04
N GLU A 290 -10.45 -16.14 -14.56
CA GLU A 290 -10.34 -16.31 -16.00
C GLU A 290 -11.65 -16.85 -16.55
N HIS A 291 -12.25 -16.14 -17.53
CA HIS A 291 -13.58 -16.43 -18.09
C HIS A 291 -13.63 -17.71 -18.97
N THR A 292 -13.14 -18.82 -18.45
CA THR A 292 -12.89 -20.10 -19.13
C THR A 292 -13.03 -21.25 -18.13
N LEU A 293 -13.06 -22.49 -18.64
CA LEU A 293 -13.00 -23.70 -17.82
C LEU A 293 -11.65 -24.38 -18.05
N GLN A 294 -10.87 -24.64 -16.99
CA GLN A 294 -9.56 -25.30 -17.12
C GLN A 294 -9.29 -26.29 -15.99
N LEU A 295 -8.66 -27.42 -16.33
CA LEU A 295 -7.98 -28.30 -15.38
C LEU A 295 -6.48 -28.29 -15.70
N ILE A 296 -5.68 -27.82 -14.75
CA ILE A 296 -4.22 -27.71 -14.91
C ILE A 296 -3.57 -28.59 -13.85
N LYS A 297 -2.57 -29.39 -14.27
CA LYS A 297 -1.73 -30.16 -13.35
C LYS A 297 -0.30 -29.62 -13.45
N ASP A 298 0.19 -29.04 -12.37
CA ASP A 298 1.55 -28.53 -12.25
C ASP A 298 2.19 -29.04 -10.95
N SER A 299 3.43 -29.53 -11.05
CA SER A 299 4.11 -30.24 -9.95
C SER A 299 3.23 -31.35 -9.35
N SER A 300 2.97 -31.34 -8.04
CA SER A 300 2.11 -32.31 -7.33
C SER A 300 0.64 -31.92 -7.28
N ASN A 301 0.27 -30.68 -7.64
CA ASN A 301 -1.03 -30.10 -7.31
C ASN A 301 -1.94 -29.92 -8.55
N TYR A 302 -3.24 -29.86 -8.29
CA TYR A 302 -4.25 -29.57 -9.31
C TYR A 302 -4.80 -28.15 -9.12
N TYR A 303 -5.02 -27.47 -10.24
CA TYR A 303 -5.60 -26.14 -10.31
C TYR A 303 -6.83 -26.20 -11.21
N ILE A 304 -7.94 -25.70 -10.71
CA ILE A 304 -9.22 -25.68 -11.41
C ILE A 304 -9.63 -24.22 -11.63
N VAL A 305 -9.84 -23.87 -12.89
CA VAL A 305 -10.40 -22.58 -13.29
C VAL A 305 -11.84 -22.82 -13.72
N SER A 306 -12.78 -22.08 -13.12
CA SER A 306 -14.22 -22.21 -13.38
C SER A 306 -14.90 -20.85 -13.54
N GLY A 307 -14.38 -19.97 -14.40
CA GLY A 307 -14.89 -18.61 -14.65
C GLY A 307 -15.93 -18.49 -15.77
N GLY A 308 -16.57 -19.59 -16.16
CA GLY A 308 -17.53 -19.60 -17.26
C GLY A 308 -18.96 -19.16 -16.89
N GLY A 309 -19.18 -18.45 -15.77
CA GLY A 309 -20.54 -18.26 -15.22
C GLY A 309 -21.48 -17.43 -16.08
N SER A 310 -21.00 -16.33 -16.64
CA SER A 310 -21.80 -15.40 -17.46
C SER A 310 -21.09 -14.88 -18.71
N LYS A 311 -19.75 -14.93 -18.73
CA LYS A 311 -18.89 -14.46 -19.83
C LYS A 311 -17.93 -15.56 -20.28
N THR A 312 -17.36 -15.39 -21.47
CA THR A 312 -16.34 -16.32 -22.00
C THR A 312 -15.22 -15.57 -22.71
N THR A 313 -13.97 -16.00 -22.49
CA THR A 313 -12.80 -15.50 -23.21
C THR A 313 -12.06 -16.65 -23.90
N ARG A 314 -10.93 -16.34 -24.55
CA ARG A 314 -10.08 -17.32 -25.24
C ARG A 314 -9.20 -18.08 -24.23
N VAL A 315 -8.93 -19.35 -24.53
CA VAL A 315 -7.96 -20.17 -23.79
C VAL A 315 -6.99 -20.86 -24.75
N SER A 316 -5.77 -21.10 -24.30
CA SER A 316 -4.72 -21.83 -25.02
C SER A 316 -4.44 -23.19 -24.37
N TYR A 317 -3.87 -24.11 -25.15
CA TYR A 317 -3.47 -25.43 -24.66
C TYR A 317 -1.96 -25.50 -24.41
N SER A 318 -1.58 -26.18 -23.32
CA SER A 318 -0.21 -26.42 -22.87
C SER A 318 -0.05 -27.89 -22.45
N ASN A 319 1.19 -28.37 -22.28
CA ASN A 319 1.47 -29.71 -21.76
C ASN A 319 0.95 -29.97 -20.33
N LYS A 320 0.75 -28.90 -19.54
CA LYS A 320 0.19 -28.95 -18.18
C LYS A 320 -1.35 -28.91 -18.17
N THR A 321 -1.97 -28.46 -19.26
CA THR A 321 -3.42 -28.37 -19.40
C THR A 321 -4.01 -29.76 -19.65
N LYS A 322 -4.89 -30.23 -18.76
CA LYS A 322 -5.61 -31.51 -18.89
C LYS A 322 -6.99 -31.35 -19.51
N TYR A 323 -7.58 -30.17 -19.36
CA TYR A 323 -8.82 -29.76 -19.99
C TYR A 323 -8.82 -28.22 -20.12
N ALA A 324 -9.35 -27.70 -21.22
CA ALA A 324 -9.59 -26.26 -21.40
C ALA A 324 -10.77 -25.99 -22.35
N ALA A 325 -11.72 -25.16 -21.95
CA ALA A 325 -12.84 -24.75 -22.79
C ALA A 325 -13.14 -23.26 -22.67
N ALA A 326 -13.35 -22.62 -23.82
CA ALA A 326 -13.85 -21.26 -23.96
C ALA A 326 -15.38 -21.31 -24.11
N ALA A 327 -16.09 -21.61 -23.02
CA ALA A 327 -17.53 -21.82 -23.01
C ALA A 327 -18.12 -21.40 -21.66
N LEU A 328 -19.42 -21.07 -21.64
CA LEU A 328 -20.14 -20.92 -20.37
C LEU A 328 -20.21 -22.27 -19.68
N GLY A 329 -20.19 -22.30 -18.34
CA GLY A 329 -20.25 -23.55 -17.60
C GLY A 329 -19.68 -23.49 -16.19
N PHE A 330 -19.55 -24.66 -15.57
CA PHE A 330 -19.10 -24.83 -14.19
C PHE A 330 -18.38 -26.17 -13.98
N ALA A 331 -17.67 -26.30 -12.86
CA ALA A 331 -17.00 -27.53 -12.45
C ALA A 331 -17.61 -28.11 -11.16
N THR A 332 -17.52 -29.42 -10.96
CA THR A 332 -17.89 -30.08 -9.70
C THR A 332 -16.77 -30.99 -9.20
N LEU A 333 -16.61 -31.04 -7.88
CA LEU A 333 -15.79 -32.03 -7.19
C LEU A 333 -16.69 -32.97 -6.40
N GLU A 334 -16.62 -34.26 -6.70
CA GLU A 334 -17.28 -35.31 -5.90
C GLU A 334 -16.22 -36.06 -5.09
N ILE A 335 -16.35 -35.98 -3.77
CA ILE A 335 -15.45 -36.63 -2.82
C ILE A 335 -16.16 -37.84 -2.22
N SER A 336 -15.58 -39.00 -2.45
CA SER A 336 -16.09 -40.29 -1.99
C SER A 336 -15.61 -40.65 -0.58
N LYS A 337 -16.27 -41.61 0.08
CA LYS A 337 -15.84 -42.09 1.40
C LYS A 337 -14.50 -42.83 1.36
N ASN A 338 -14.12 -43.41 0.22
CA ASN A 338 -12.75 -43.94 0.03
C ASN A 338 -11.72 -42.86 -0.35
N LYS A 339 -12.04 -41.58 -0.14
CA LYS A 339 -11.11 -40.45 -0.30
C LYS A 339 -10.61 -40.26 -1.73
N ASN A 340 -11.36 -40.75 -2.73
CA ASN A 340 -11.17 -40.35 -4.13
C ASN A 340 -11.85 -39.01 -4.38
N VAL A 341 -11.16 -38.13 -5.11
CA VAL A 341 -11.67 -36.86 -5.63
C VAL A 341 -11.86 -36.97 -7.13
N HIS A 342 -13.11 -36.87 -7.56
CA HIS A 342 -13.51 -36.86 -8.95
C HIS A 342 -13.88 -35.43 -9.38
N VAL A 343 -13.42 -34.99 -10.55
CA VAL A 343 -13.77 -33.69 -11.12
C VAL A 343 -14.56 -33.85 -12.41
N ASP A 344 -15.63 -33.07 -12.55
CA ASP A 344 -16.41 -32.93 -13.78
C ASP A 344 -16.48 -31.48 -14.23
N PHE A 345 -16.51 -31.26 -15.54
CA PHE A 345 -16.79 -29.97 -16.15
C PHE A 345 -18.03 -30.05 -17.02
N TYR A 346 -18.92 -29.09 -16.85
CA TYR A 346 -20.15 -28.94 -17.64
C TYR A 346 -20.08 -27.65 -18.43
N THR A 347 -20.35 -27.72 -19.73
CA THR A 347 -20.51 -26.54 -20.60
C THR A 347 -21.98 -26.31 -20.89
N VAL A 348 -22.38 -25.04 -20.89
CA VAL A 348 -23.78 -24.61 -21.05
C VAL A 348 -23.90 -23.76 -22.29
N ASN A 349 -24.89 -24.07 -23.13
CA ASN A 349 -25.28 -23.24 -24.27
C ASN A 349 -26.80 -23.03 -24.22
N GLN A 350 -27.20 -21.83 -23.80
CA GLN A 350 -28.59 -21.47 -23.52
C GLN A 350 -29.24 -22.48 -22.58
N ASP A 351 -30.17 -23.31 -23.07
CA ASP A 351 -30.91 -24.30 -22.29
C ASP A 351 -30.26 -25.71 -22.32
N SER A 352 -29.18 -25.90 -23.08
CA SER A 352 -28.48 -27.19 -23.21
C SER A 352 -27.25 -27.28 -22.31
N VAL A 353 -27.10 -28.41 -21.63
CA VAL A 353 -25.94 -28.71 -20.78
C VAL A 353 -25.21 -29.93 -21.34
N HIS A 354 -23.91 -29.81 -21.54
CA HIS A 354 -23.05 -30.87 -22.03
C HIS A 354 -21.97 -31.19 -20.99
N HIS A 355 -21.82 -32.48 -20.64
CA HIS A 355 -20.74 -32.97 -19.78
C HIS A 355 -19.44 -33.03 -20.59
N GLY A 356 -18.61 -32.01 -20.44
CA GLY A 356 -17.44 -31.77 -21.30
C GLY A 356 -16.20 -32.56 -20.92
N TYR A 357 -16.02 -32.88 -19.64
CA TYR A 357 -14.84 -33.59 -19.13
C TYR A 357 -15.10 -34.24 -17.78
N SER A 358 -14.44 -35.36 -17.50
CA SER A 358 -14.59 -36.13 -16.27
C SER A 358 -13.28 -36.87 -15.94
N LYS A 359 -12.82 -36.79 -14.68
CA LYS A 359 -11.56 -37.44 -14.26
C LYS A 359 -11.42 -37.62 -12.74
N ASN A 360 -10.90 -38.76 -12.32
CA ASN A 360 -10.32 -38.93 -10.97
C ASN A 360 -8.97 -38.22 -10.89
N ILE A 361 -8.84 -37.20 -10.04
CA ILE A 361 -7.65 -36.36 -9.96
C ILE A 361 -6.74 -36.69 -8.78
N LEU A 362 -7.31 -37.07 -7.63
CA LEU A 362 -6.58 -37.29 -6.39
C LEU A 362 -7.21 -38.43 -5.58
N ASN A 363 -6.39 -39.21 -4.87
CA ASN A 363 -6.82 -40.07 -3.78
C ASN A 363 -5.96 -39.75 -2.55
N PHE A 364 -6.59 -39.34 -1.46
CA PHE A 364 -5.91 -38.92 -0.22
C PHE A 364 -6.08 -39.95 0.92
N SER A 365 -6.32 -41.22 0.59
CA SER A 365 -6.38 -42.32 1.57
C SER A 365 -5.01 -42.79 2.02
N ALA A 366 -3.98 -42.63 1.19
CA ALA A 366 -2.61 -42.94 1.56
C ALA A 366 -2.10 -41.91 2.58
N ILE A 367 -1.65 -42.39 3.74
CA ILE A 367 -0.93 -41.55 4.71
C ILE A 367 0.32 -41.05 3.98
N ALA A 368 0.36 -39.76 3.64
CA ALA A 368 1.58 -39.14 3.17
C ALA A 368 2.67 -39.46 4.19
N THR A 369 3.79 -40.07 3.76
CA THR A 369 4.98 -40.20 4.60
C THR A 369 5.26 -38.83 5.17
N GLU A 370 5.14 -38.70 6.49
CA GLU A 370 5.36 -37.44 7.18
C GLU A 370 6.67 -36.83 6.67
N PRO A 371 6.73 -35.52 6.36
CA PRO A 371 8.01 -34.83 6.31
C PRO A 371 8.71 -35.21 7.61
N ALA A 372 9.90 -35.80 7.53
CA ALA A 372 10.56 -36.44 8.67
C ALA A 372 10.43 -35.55 9.92
N ASP A 373 9.55 -35.95 10.82
CA ASP A 373 9.39 -35.29 12.09
C ASP A 373 10.69 -35.48 12.85
N THR A 374 11.52 -34.44 12.90
CA THR A 374 12.71 -34.42 13.75
C THR A 374 12.31 -34.38 15.23
N SER A 375 11.01 -34.31 15.54
CA SER A 375 10.43 -34.25 16.87
C SER A 375 9.47 -35.40 17.18
N LYS A 376 9.80 -36.66 16.82
CA LYS A 376 9.08 -37.84 17.36
C LYS A 376 8.90 -37.67 18.88
N ILE A 377 7.69 -37.28 19.28
CA ILE A 377 7.31 -37.14 20.68
C ILE A 377 7.24 -38.59 21.20
N PRO A 378 8.07 -38.99 22.18
CA PRO A 378 7.91 -40.29 22.79
C PRO A 378 6.49 -40.40 23.36
N GLN A 379 5.83 -41.56 23.18
CA GLN A 379 4.46 -41.84 23.64
C GLN A 379 4.21 -41.64 25.14
N ALA A 380 5.26 -41.36 25.92
CA ALA A 380 5.16 -40.66 27.19
C ALA A 380 6.02 -39.40 27.05
N ILE A 381 5.43 -38.19 27.08
CA ILE A 381 6.22 -36.97 27.27
C ILE A 381 6.94 -37.19 28.61
N PRO A 382 8.27 -37.43 28.63
CA PRO A 382 8.97 -37.34 29.90
C PRO A 382 8.72 -35.90 30.33
N THR A 383 8.16 -35.65 31.51
CA THR A 383 8.22 -34.32 32.11
C THR A 383 9.67 -33.91 32.07
N ALA A 384 10.05 -33.12 31.08
CA ALA A 384 11.42 -32.71 30.91
C ALA A 384 11.75 -31.96 32.19
N ASN A 385 12.70 -32.50 32.95
CA ASN A 385 13.08 -31.99 34.26
C ASN A 385 13.89 -30.71 34.06
N PHE A 386 13.21 -29.64 33.63
CA PHE A 386 13.78 -28.31 33.57
C PHE A 386 13.91 -27.75 34.98
N LYS A 387 14.96 -26.99 35.27
CA LYS A 387 15.05 -26.23 36.52
C LYS A 387 13.89 -25.23 36.61
N ASP A 388 13.54 -24.78 37.82
CA ASP A 388 12.46 -23.80 38.00
C ASP A 388 12.86 -22.38 37.51
N SER A 389 14.16 -22.12 37.41
CA SER A 389 14.72 -20.85 36.93
C SER A 389 16.02 -21.04 36.15
N VAL A 390 16.40 -20.02 35.38
CA VAL A 390 17.63 -19.95 34.58
C VAL A 390 18.19 -18.53 34.58
N THR A 391 19.52 -18.42 34.45
CA THR A 391 20.18 -17.14 34.21
C THR A 391 20.63 -17.07 32.75
N VAL A 392 19.99 -16.21 31.96
CA VAL A 392 20.17 -16.13 30.51
C VAL A 392 20.02 -14.69 30.05
N ALA A 393 20.71 -14.32 28.97
CA ALA A 393 20.56 -13.01 28.34
C ALA A 393 19.59 -13.14 27.16
N VAL A 394 18.85 -12.07 26.86
CA VAL A 394 17.89 -12.07 25.73
C VAL A 394 18.64 -12.32 24.42
N ASN A 395 19.68 -11.51 24.14
CA ASN A 395 20.55 -11.74 23.00
C ASN A 395 21.97 -11.21 23.25
N LYS A 396 22.93 -12.12 23.42
CA LYS A 396 24.35 -11.75 23.66
C LYS A 396 25.03 -11.14 22.44
N GLN A 397 24.55 -11.43 21.23
CA GLN A 397 25.19 -11.00 19.98
C GLN A 397 25.03 -9.50 19.74
N TYR A 398 23.96 -8.87 20.25
CA TYR A 398 23.71 -7.43 20.05
C TYR A 398 24.80 -6.50 20.59
N ASN A 399 25.62 -6.95 21.55
CA ASN A 399 26.74 -6.18 22.09
C ASN A 399 28.10 -6.51 21.44
N GLN A 400 28.16 -7.55 20.60
CA GLN A 400 29.38 -8.02 19.92
C GLN A 400 29.63 -7.25 18.61
N VAL A 401 29.74 -5.93 18.71
CA VAL A 401 29.94 -5.04 17.55
C VAL A 401 31.08 -4.04 17.79
N SER A 402 31.74 -3.60 16.71
CA SER A 402 32.91 -2.70 16.78
C SER A 402 32.54 -1.29 17.27
N SER A 403 33.54 -0.50 17.70
CA SER A 403 33.31 0.89 18.12
C SER A 403 32.76 1.78 17.00
N ILE A 404 33.19 1.55 15.75
CA ILE A 404 32.67 2.26 14.57
C ILE A 404 31.19 1.90 14.37
N HIS A 405 30.83 0.62 14.47
CA HIS A 405 29.44 0.18 14.41
C HIS A 405 28.59 0.88 15.47
N LYS A 406 29.05 0.94 16.73
CA LYS A 406 28.35 1.65 17.82
C LYS A 406 28.22 3.15 17.58
N PHE A 407 29.16 3.78 16.88
CA PHE A 407 29.07 5.20 16.51
C PHE A 407 27.97 5.46 15.47
N ILE A 408 27.82 4.57 14.49
CA ILE A 408 26.81 4.72 13.42
C ILE A 408 25.43 4.23 13.89
N ALA A 409 25.35 3.00 14.39
CA ALA A 409 24.13 2.32 14.81
C ALA A 409 23.59 2.82 16.17
N GLY A 410 24.48 3.37 16.98
CA GLY A 410 24.24 3.70 18.38
C GLY A 410 24.71 2.60 19.33
N LYS A 411 25.07 3.03 20.53
CA LYS A 411 25.25 2.16 21.69
C LYS A 411 23.90 1.62 22.16
N ASN A 412 22.85 2.45 22.06
CA ASN A 412 21.46 2.11 22.37
C ASN A 412 21.34 1.34 23.71
N TYR A 413 20.51 0.28 23.75
CA TYR A 413 20.37 -0.65 24.88
C TYR A 413 21.15 -1.96 24.71
N ARG A 414 22.19 -2.00 23.87
CA ARG A 414 22.91 -3.24 23.55
C ARG A 414 23.46 -3.97 24.78
N LYS A 415 23.87 -3.21 25.80
CA LYS A 415 24.44 -3.81 27.02
C LYS A 415 23.34 -4.54 27.78
N GLU A 416 22.18 -3.94 27.90
CA GLU A 416 20.97 -4.43 28.55
C GLU A 416 20.47 -5.72 27.88
N TRP A 417 20.44 -5.75 26.54
CA TRP A 417 20.12 -6.96 25.76
C TRP A 417 21.08 -8.13 26.01
N SER A 418 22.36 -7.84 26.29
CA SER A 418 23.42 -8.83 26.47
C SER A 418 23.66 -9.28 27.92
N THR A 419 23.09 -8.57 28.90
CA THR A 419 23.27 -8.88 30.33
C THR A 419 22.41 -10.08 30.70
N PRO A 420 23.01 -11.17 31.24
CA PRO A 420 22.23 -12.28 31.76
C PRO A 420 21.37 -11.84 32.95
N VAL A 421 20.10 -12.21 32.94
CA VAL A 421 19.14 -11.95 34.02
C VAL A 421 18.59 -13.27 34.55
N HIS A 422 18.19 -13.28 35.83
CA HIS A 422 17.56 -14.44 36.44
C HIS A 422 16.05 -14.49 36.15
N LEU A 423 15.58 -15.55 35.47
CA LEU A 423 14.19 -15.70 35.03
C LEU A 423 13.60 -17.06 35.41
N LYS A 424 12.27 -17.10 35.58
CA LYS A 424 11.52 -18.35 35.74
C LYS A 424 11.43 -19.10 34.42
N VAL A 425 11.37 -20.43 34.48
CA VAL A 425 11.15 -21.28 33.29
C VAL A 425 9.66 -21.47 33.03
N PHE A 426 9.21 -21.18 31.81
CA PHE A 426 7.84 -21.41 31.36
C PHE A 426 7.62 -22.91 31.11
N ARG A 427 6.55 -23.48 31.68
CA ARG A 427 6.15 -24.88 31.42
C ARG A 427 4.71 -24.90 30.97
N ILE A 428 4.49 -25.19 29.69
CA ILE A 428 3.16 -25.08 29.07
C ILE A 428 2.13 -25.98 29.75
N ASN A 429 2.52 -27.17 30.21
CA ASN A 429 1.63 -28.13 30.88
C ASN A 429 1.42 -27.88 32.38
N LYS A 430 2.12 -26.90 33.00
CA LYS A 430 2.05 -26.65 34.46
C LYS A 430 1.57 -25.24 34.80
N GLN A 431 1.98 -24.25 34.02
CA GLN A 431 1.67 -22.85 34.27
C GLN A 431 0.14 -22.65 34.19
N PHE A 432 -0.44 -21.99 35.20
CA PHE A 432 -1.90 -21.79 35.35
C PHE A 432 -2.75 -23.06 35.16
N GLY A 433 -2.22 -24.23 35.54
CA GLY A 433 -2.93 -25.51 35.41
C GLY A 433 -2.83 -26.18 34.04
N GLY A 434 -2.01 -25.64 33.14
CA GLY A 434 -1.78 -26.15 31.80
C GLY A 434 -2.46 -25.29 30.73
N PHE A 435 -1.71 -24.95 29.69
CA PHE A 435 -2.18 -24.16 28.57
C PHE A 435 -2.50 -25.03 27.35
N LYS A 436 -3.61 -24.71 26.67
CA LYS A 436 -3.91 -25.16 25.31
C LYS A 436 -3.48 -24.07 24.33
N ILE A 437 -2.77 -24.44 23.26
CA ILE A 437 -2.44 -23.51 22.17
C ILE A 437 -3.67 -23.39 21.26
N LEU A 438 -4.13 -22.15 21.05
CA LEU A 438 -5.29 -21.86 20.19
C LEU A 438 -4.85 -21.55 18.76
N SER A 439 -3.85 -20.69 18.61
CA SER A 439 -3.34 -20.27 17.30
C SER A 439 -1.95 -19.63 17.44
N MET A 440 -1.24 -19.49 16.32
CA MET A 440 -0.16 -18.51 16.23
C MET A 440 -0.72 -17.11 16.06
N GLY A 441 -0.02 -16.14 16.62
CA GLY A 441 -0.22 -14.74 16.37
C GLY A 441 1.12 -14.07 16.10
N GLY A 442 1.05 -12.74 16.04
CA GLY A 442 2.23 -11.93 15.84
C GLY A 442 2.53 -11.71 14.36
N GLY A 443 2.98 -10.49 14.06
CA GLY A 443 3.36 -10.11 12.71
C GLY A 443 4.72 -10.68 12.33
N LYS A 444 5.32 -10.08 11.31
CA LYS A 444 6.57 -10.54 10.73
C LYS A 444 7.83 -10.42 11.61
N GLN A 445 7.72 -9.79 12.79
CA GLN A 445 8.85 -9.45 13.68
C GLN A 445 8.78 -10.16 15.03
N THR A 446 7.57 -10.37 15.56
CA THR A 446 7.34 -10.94 16.88
C THR A 446 6.54 -12.21 16.71
N GLU A 447 7.09 -13.33 17.14
CA GLU A 447 6.35 -14.60 17.19
C GLU A 447 5.51 -14.60 18.47
N SER A 448 4.20 -14.86 18.36
CA SER A 448 3.35 -15.03 19.53
C SER A 448 2.43 -16.25 19.45
N LEU A 449 2.05 -16.77 20.61
CA LEU A 449 1.05 -17.82 20.77
C LEU A 449 -0.13 -17.27 21.54
N ARG A 450 -1.33 -17.57 21.04
CA ARG A 450 -2.57 -17.40 21.80
C ARG A 450 -2.79 -18.68 22.60
N LEU A 451 -2.83 -18.55 23.92
CA LEU A 451 -2.94 -19.66 24.85
C LEU A 451 -4.27 -19.55 25.61
N GLN A 452 -4.85 -20.68 25.98
CA GLN A 452 -5.99 -20.75 26.86
C GLN A 452 -5.63 -21.56 28.10
N ASP A 453 -5.87 -21.02 29.29
CA ASP A 453 -5.66 -21.75 30.55
C ASP A 453 -6.82 -22.73 30.83
N LYS A 454 -6.70 -23.50 31.93
CA LYS A 454 -7.74 -24.49 32.31
C LYS A 454 -9.10 -23.88 32.65
N ASP A 455 -9.13 -22.60 33.02
CA ASP A 455 -10.33 -21.87 33.44
C ASP A 455 -10.99 -21.16 32.25
N GLY A 456 -10.37 -21.23 31.07
CA GLY A 456 -10.88 -20.71 29.80
C GLY A 456 -10.34 -19.32 29.44
N HIS A 457 -9.50 -18.70 30.29
CA HIS A 457 -8.97 -17.37 30.01
C HIS A 457 -7.88 -17.42 28.95
N GLU A 458 -7.81 -16.35 28.16
CA GLU A 458 -6.86 -16.23 27.08
C GLU A 458 -5.62 -15.42 27.47
N TRP A 459 -4.46 -15.91 27.05
CA TRP A 459 -3.15 -15.34 27.32
C TRP A 459 -2.35 -15.22 26.03
N ILE A 460 -1.38 -14.31 26.03
CA ILE A 460 -0.44 -14.14 24.94
C ILE A 460 0.97 -14.42 25.45
N LEU A 461 1.66 -15.36 24.81
CA LEU A 461 3.08 -15.61 24.99
C LEU A 461 3.83 -15.10 23.76
N ARG A 462 4.69 -14.10 23.91
CA ARG A 462 5.39 -13.45 22.77
C ARG A 462 6.90 -13.41 22.96
N SER A 463 7.67 -13.61 21.90
CA SER A 463 9.14 -13.52 21.97
C SER A 463 9.59 -12.09 22.27
N VAL A 464 10.58 -11.93 23.17
CA VAL A 464 11.18 -10.60 23.46
C VAL A 464 12.18 -10.23 22.39
N ASP A 465 13.04 -11.17 22.00
CA ASP A 465 13.91 -10.99 20.84
C ASP A 465 13.07 -11.17 19.58
N LYS A 466 13.08 -10.12 18.75
CA LYS A 466 12.32 -10.05 17.51
C LYS A 466 13.18 -10.58 16.37
N ASP A 467 12.57 -11.34 15.47
CA ASP A 467 13.20 -11.74 14.23
C ASP A 467 12.63 -10.89 13.08
N PRO A 468 13.32 -9.80 12.69
CA PRO A 468 12.83 -8.94 11.62
C PRO A 468 13.00 -9.55 10.23
N THR A 469 13.61 -10.74 10.09
CA THR A 469 13.94 -11.35 8.80
C THR A 469 12.69 -11.67 7.97
N GLY A 470 11.63 -12.14 8.64
CA GLY A 470 10.32 -12.32 8.01
C GLY A 470 9.67 -10.99 7.62
N SER A 471 10.12 -9.88 8.21
CA SER A 471 9.46 -8.57 8.11
C SER A 471 9.74 -7.75 6.88
N ILE A 472 10.90 -7.99 6.32
CA ILE A 472 11.38 -7.25 5.18
C ILE A 472 10.70 -7.88 3.94
N PRO A 473 9.92 -7.13 3.15
CA PRO A 473 9.39 -7.62 1.87
C PRO A 473 10.50 -8.25 1.04
N GLU A 474 10.23 -9.30 0.25
CA GLU A 474 11.28 -9.95 -0.57
C GLU A 474 11.99 -8.93 -1.49
N VAL A 475 11.22 -7.95 -1.99
CA VAL A 475 11.68 -6.80 -2.79
C VAL A 475 12.51 -5.80 -1.97
N LEU A 476 12.54 -5.88 -0.64
CA LEU A 476 13.34 -5.05 0.27
C LEU A 476 14.42 -5.85 1.04
N LYS A 477 14.37 -7.20 1.06
CA LYS A 477 15.37 -8.07 1.72
C LYS A 477 16.80 -7.84 1.22
N PRO A 478 17.03 -7.55 -0.07
CA PRO A 478 18.34 -7.12 -0.56
C PRO A 478 18.79 -5.73 -0.06
N TYR A 479 17.87 -4.89 0.41
CA TYR A 479 18.03 -3.44 0.56
C TYR A 479 18.09 -3.00 2.02
N ILE A 480 17.44 -3.75 2.91
CA ILE A 480 17.53 -3.60 4.36
C ILE A 480 18.37 -4.77 4.85
N ALA A 481 19.57 -4.48 5.34
CA ALA A 481 20.35 -5.50 6.02
C ALA A 481 19.59 -5.92 7.28
N GLU A 482 19.38 -7.23 7.47
CA GLU A 482 18.89 -7.84 8.70
C GLU A 482 19.53 -7.20 9.96
N ASN A 483 20.84 -6.90 9.87
CA ASN A 483 21.62 -6.21 10.89
C ASN A 483 21.11 -4.80 11.24
N ILE A 484 20.59 -4.03 10.28
CA ILE A 484 20.03 -2.69 10.52
C ILE A 484 18.73 -2.79 11.30
N MET A 485 17.86 -3.74 10.97
CA MET A 485 16.62 -3.97 11.73
C MET A 485 16.92 -4.47 13.14
N LYS A 486 17.86 -5.41 13.29
CA LYS A 486 18.39 -5.85 14.59
C LYS A 486 18.93 -4.67 15.40
N ASP A 487 19.62 -3.74 14.76
CA ASP A 487 20.13 -2.55 15.44
C ASP A 487 19.03 -1.56 15.84
N MET A 488 17.94 -1.46 15.07
CA MET A 488 16.74 -0.74 15.51
C MET A 488 16.09 -1.39 16.74
N ILE A 489 16.03 -2.73 16.79
CA ILE A 489 15.56 -3.47 17.98
C ILE A 489 16.44 -3.15 19.20
N THR A 490 17.76 -2.97 19.02
CA THR A 490 18.62 -2.57 20.16
C THR A 490 18.30 -1.18 20.72
N ALA A 491 17.52 -0.35 20.03
CA ALA A 491 17.00 0.92 20.53
C ALA A 491 15.73 0.78 21.39
N GLU A 492 15.09 -0.39 21.38
CA GLU A 492 14.02 -0.76 22.31
C GLU A 492 14.62 -1.23 23.64
N HIS A 493 13.97 -0.88 24.76
CA HIS A 493 14.43 -1.34 26.07
C HIS A 493 13.90 -2.76 26.33
N PRO A 494 14.75 -3.80 26.46
CA PRO A 494 14.31 -5.21 26.46
C PRO A 494 13.37 -5.60 27.61
N TYR A 495 13.31 -4.79 28.66
CA TYR A 495 12.44 -4.98 29.83
C TYR A 495 11.55 -3.76 30.10
N GLY A 496 11.35 -2.88 29.11
CA GLY A 496 10.68 -1.59 29.28
C GLY A 496 9.25 -1.71 29.80
N ALA A 497 8.53 -2.73 29.32
CA ALA A 497 7.14 -3.01 29.72
C ALA A 497 6.94 -3.22 31.23
N LEU A 498 7.95 -3.73 31.96
CA LEU A 498 7.86 -3.96 33.42
C LEU A 498 7.67 -2.67 34.23
N MET A 499 8.12 -1.54 33.71
CA MET A 499 8.03 -0.25 34.40
C MET A 499 6.66 0.43 34.19
N VAL A 500 5.85 -0.03 33.23
CA VAL A 500 4.59 0.64 32.87
C VAL A 500 3.47 0.45 33.91
N PRO A 501 3.25 -0.75 34.50
CA PRO A 501 2.12 -0.99 35.43
C PRO A 501 2.01 0.05 36.55
N PRO A 502 3.06 0.34 37.36
CA PRO A 502 2.91 1.29 38.47
C PRO A 502 2.62 2.73 38.04
N LEU A 503 3.07 3.12 36.84
CA LEU A 503 2.75 4.43 36.25
C LEU A 503 1.28 4.47 35.77
N ALA A 504 0.84 3.40 35.09
CA ALA A 504 -0.53 3.27 34.61
C ALA A 504 -1.55 3.23 35.76
N ASP A 505 -1.25 2.51 36.85
CA ASP A 505 -2.03 2.51 38.09
C ASP A 505 -2.21 3.92 38.64
N ALA A 506 -1.12 4.69 38.76
CA ALA A 506 -1.14 6.06 39.28
C ALA A 506 -2.01 6.98 38.41
N ALA A 507 -1.93 6.80 37.09
CA ALA A 507 -2.74 7.55 36.11
C ALA A 507 -4.16 6.99 35.91
N LYS A 508 -4.55 5.91 36.61
CA LYS A 508 -5.83 5.21 36.49
C LYS A 508 -6.14 4.80 35.05
N ILE A 509 -5.24 4.01 34.48
CA ILE A 509 -5.32 3.43 33.13
C ILE A 509 -5.24 1.92 33.28
N GLU A 510 -6.17 1.18 32.67
CA GLU A 510 -6.12 -0.28 32.62
C GLU A 510 -4.87 -0.75 31.84
N HIS A 511 -4.20 -1.79 32.32
CA HIS A 511 -2.95 -2.26 31.74
C HIS A 511 -2.74 -3.76 31.99
N ALA A 512 -1.99 -4.41 31.10
CA ALA A 512 -1.49 -5.76 31.38
C ALA A 512 -0.45 -5.75 32.52
N ASP A 513 -0.28 -6.89 33.19
CA ASP A 513 0.83 -7.13 34.13
C ASP A 513 1.84 -8.11 33.49
N PRO A 514 2.85 -7.61 32.75
CA PRO A 514 3.74 -8.43 31.95
C PRO A 514 4.69 -9.29 32.80
N GLN A 515 4.78 -10.58 32.47
CA GLN A 515 5.70 -11.52 33.13
C GLN A 515 6.71 -12.12 32.14
N TYR A 516 8.01 -11.99 32.44
CA TYR A 516 9.07 -12.57 31.62
C TYR A 516 9.37 -14.01 32.04
N TYR A 517 9.43 -14.91 31.06
CA TYR A 517 9.84 -16.30 31.25
C TYR A 517 10.87 -16.72 30.22
N PHE A 518 11.70 -17.71 30.57
CA PHE A 518 12.45 -18.48 29.60
C PHE A 518 11.63 -19.70 29.16
N VAL A 519 11.39 -19.84 27.86
CA VAL A 519 10.73 -21.00 27.27
C VAL A 519 11.80 -22.05 26.95
N PRO A 520 11.81 -23.20 27.63
CA PRO A 520 12.79 -24.24 27.36
C PRO A 520 12.45 -24.97 26.05
N ASP A 521 13.34 -25.85 25.62
CA ASP A 521 13.12 -26.74 24.48
C ASP A 521 12.10 -27.86 24.81
N ASP A 522 10.84 -27.47 25.04
CA ASP A 522 9.75 -28.34 25.50
C ASP A 522 9.05 -29.05 24.33
N PRO A 523 9.07 -30.40 24.27
CA PRO A 523 8.35 -31.18 23.26
C PRO A 523 6.84 -30.93 23.23
N ALA A 524 6.23 -30.47 24.34
CA ALA A 524 4.80 -30.17 24.41
C ALA A 524 4.37 -29.00 23.51
N LEU A 525 5.31 -28.20 23.01
CA LEU A 525 5.05 -27.15 22.02
C LEU A 525 4.78 -27.69 20.61
N GLY A 526 5.07 -28.98 20.34
CA GLY A 526 4.84 -29.61 19.03
C GLY A 526 5.47 -28.80 17.88
N PHE A 527 4.67 -28.49 16.85
CA PHE A 527 5.08 -27.70 15.69
C PHE A 527 5.69 -26.33 16.06
N TYR A 528 5.24 -25.71 17.16
CA TYR A 528 5.71 -24.39 17.59
C TYR A 528 7.06 -24.43 18.31
N ARG A 529 7.58 -25.62 18.63
CA ARG A 529 8.85 -25.80 19.35
C ARG A 529 10.02 -25.11 18.66
N SER A 530 10.14 -25.22 17.33
CA SER A 530 11.23 -24.60 16.57
C SER A 530 11.23 -23.07 16.64
N LYS A 531 10.07 -22.47 16.89
CA LYS A 531 9.88 -21.02 17.02
C LYS A 531 10.10 -20.52 18.45
N PHE A 532 9.67 -21.26 19.48
CA PHE A 532 9.70 -20.75 20.87
C PHE A 532 10.80 -21.35 21.76
N ALA A 533 11.41 -22.47 21.37
CA ALA A 533 12.43 -23.12 22.20
C ALA A 533 13.65 -22.23 22.45
N ASN A 534 14.11 -22.22 23.70
CA ASN A 534 15.29 -21.49 24.17
C ASN A 534 15.19 -19.96 24.03
N LYS A 535 13.98 -19.40 23.97
CA LYS A 535 13.75 -17.95 23.90
C LYS A 535 13.23 -17.39 25.22
N ILE A 536 13.50 -16.11 25.45
CA ILE A 536 12.81 -15.34 26.49
C ILE A 536 11.52 -14.82 25.88
N CYS A 537 10.42 -15.03 26.59
CA CYS A 537 9.09 -14.60 26.17
C CYS A 537 8.42 -13.78 27.27
N LEU A 538 7.55 -12.88 26.84
CA LEU A 538 6.63 -12.14 27.70
C LEU A 538 5.27 -12.83 27.69
N LEU A 539 4.73 -13.09 28.87
CA LEU A 539 3.39 -13.59 29.08
C LEU A 539 2.50 -12.44 29.60
N GLU A 540 1.41 -12.19 28.89
CA GLU A 540 0.43 -11.15 29.21
C GLU A 540 -0.99 -11.73 29.12
N PHE A 541 -1.90 -11.24 29.97
CA PHE A 541 -3.32 -11.53 29.84
C PHE A 541 -3.88 -10.87 28.57
N HIS A 542 -4.76 -11.55 27.83
CA HIS A 542 -5.22 -11.02 26.53
C HIS A 542 -6.09 -9.76 26.67
N ASP A 543 -6.97 -9.75 27.68
CA ASP A 543 -7.96 -8.70 27.94
C ASP A 543 -7.79 -8.14 29.35
N PRO A 544 -6.79 -7.26 29.59
CA PRO A 544 -6.48 -6.79 30.94
C PRO A 544 -7.47 -5.71 31.40
N THR A 545 -8.71 -6.12 31.65
CA THR A 545 -9.74 -5.29 32.29
C THR A 545 -9.93 -5.72 33.73
N SER A 546 -10.25 -4.76 34.59
CA SER A 546 -10.53 -5.01 36.01
C SER A 546 -11.73 -5.94 36.27
N ASP A 547 -12.62 -6.11 35.29
CA ASP A 547 -13.81 -6.97 35.34
C ASP A 547 -13.71 -8.26 34.51
N GLU A 548 -12.54 -8.54 33.92
CA GLU A 548 -12.26 -9.70 33.05
C GLU A 548 -13.21 -9.84 31.84
N THR A 549 -13.86 -8.75 31.43
CA THR A 549 -14.72 -8.72 30.24
C THR A 549 -13.94 -8.64 28.93
N GLU A 550 -14.50 -9.22 27.88
CA GLU A 550 -13.94 -9.19 26.52
C GLU A 550 -13.77 -7.74 26.03
N THR A 551 -12.57 -7.38 25.59
CA THR A 551 -12.31 -6.05 25.04
C THR A 551 -12.65 -5.96 23.55
N LYS A 552 -12.90 -4.73 23.09
CA LYS A 552 -13.14 -4.45 21.66
C LYS A 552 -11.94 -3.78 21.03
N SER A 553 -11.73 -4.03 19.74
CA SER A 553 -10.75 -3.33 18.90
C SER A 553 -11.20 -1.90 18.58
N THR A 554 -10.25 -1.09 18.11
CA THR A 554 -10.51 0.31 17.70
C THR A 554 -11.57 0.42 16.61
N ALA A 555 -11.52 -0.41 15.55
CA ALA A 555 -12.50 -0.35 14.47
C ALA A 555 -13.91 -0.69 14.97
N LYS A 556 -14.08 -1.76 15.76
CA LYS A 556 -15.36 -2.12 16.40
C LYS A 556 -15.93 -1.00 17.26
N VAL A 557 -15.09 -0.27 18.00
CA VAL A 557 -15.56 0.85 18.82
C VAL A 557 -15.99 2.02 17.95
N ILE A 558 -15.23 2.38 16.91
CA ILE A 558 -15.62 3.39 15.93
C ILE A 558 -16.97 3.04 15.30
N ASP A 559 -17.14 1.80 14.84
CA ASP A 559 -18.40 1.34 14.25
C ASP A 559 -19.56 1.49 15.23
N LYS A 560 -19.37 1.14 16.50
CA LYS A 560 -20.41 1.29 17.53
C LYS A 560 -20.72 2.75 17.85
N LEU A 561 -19.73 3.65 17.83
CA LEU A 561 -19.91 5.09 18.02
C LEU A 561 -20.65 5.72 16.83
N VAL A 562 -20.34 5.27 15.61
CA VAL A 562 -21.01 5.70 14.37
C VAL A 562 -22.41 5.11 14.25
N GLU A 563 -22.66 3.87 14.68
CA GLU A 563 -23.95 3.19 14.54
C GLU A 563 -25.05 3.81 15.41
N ASP A 564 -24.74 4.20 16.65
CA ASP A 564 -25.71 4.71 17.62
C ASP A 564 -25.12 5.80 18.51
N SER A 565 -25.77 6.97 18.50
CA SER A 565 -25.40 8.12 19.31
C SER A 565 -25.45 7.90 20.83
N LYS A 566 -26.02 6.81 21.33
CA LYS A 566 -25.99 6.38 22.76
C LYS A 566 -24.62 5.94 23.24
N ASN A 567 -23.71 5.61 22.34
CA ASN A 567 -22.37 5.16 22.69
C ASN A 567 -21.40 6.34 22.79
N HIS A 568 -20.51 6.31 23.77
CA HIS A 568 -19.57 7.40 24.04
C HIS A 568 -18.19 6.85 24.40
N MET A 569 -17.15 7.65 24.14
CA MET A 569 -15.78 7.39 24.56
C MET A 569 -15.45 8.19 25.82
N ASP A 570 -14.82 7.57 26.81
CA ASP A 570 -14.16 8.27 27.90
C ASP A 570 -12.87 8.95 27.41
N GLN A 571 -13.04 10.15 26.85
CA GLN A 571 -11.94 10.92 26.26
C GLN A 571 -10.92 11.39 27.32
N GLU A 572 -11.33 11.54 28.59
CA GLU A 572 -10.40 11.93 29.66
C GLU A 572 -9.42 10.79 29.97
N SER A 573 -9.92 9.55 30.02
CA SER A 573 -9.09 8.36 30.16
C SER A 573 -8.15 8.17 28.97
N VAL A 574 -8.61 8.46 27.75
CA VAL A 574 -7.76 8.51 26.56
C VAL A 574 -6.63 9.52 26.74
N LEU A 575 -6.93 10.75 27.16
CA LEU A 575 -5.89 11.76 27.37
C LEU A 575 -4.86 11.30 28.41
N ARG A 576 -5.27 10.69 29.53
CA ARG A 576 -4.31 10.17 30.53
C ARG A 576 -3.39 9.10 29.94
N ALA A 577 -3.94 8.15 29.17
CA ALA A 577 -3.14 7.13 28.48
C ALA A 577 -2.12 7.74 27.51
N ARG A 578 -2.55 8.74 26.72
CA ARG A 578 -1.66 9.45 25.78
C ARG A 578 -0.57 10.25 26.50
N LEU A 579 -0.87 10.86 27.64
CA LEU A 579 0.13 11.55 28.46
C LEU A 579 1.16 10.58 29.03
N LEU A 580 0.75 9.39 29.44
CA LEU A 580 1.68 8.33 29.86
C LEU A 580 2.58 7.89 28.71
N ASP A 581 2.04 7.65 27.52
CA ASP A 581 2.80 7.30 26.32
C ASP A 581 3.86 8.36 25.98
N MET A 582 3.46 9.64 26.00
CA MET A 582 4.38 10.77 25.87
C MET A 582 5.43 10.75 26.98
N MET A 583 5.07 10.52 28.25
CA MET A 583 6.02 10.53 29.35
C MET A 583 7.07 9.43 29.21
N ILE A 584 6.69 8.19 28.87
CA ILE A 584 7.61 7.05 28.74
C ILE A 584 8.34 7.01 27.39
N GLY A 585 7.99 7.90 26.45
CA GLY A 585 8.65 7.98 25.15
C GLY A 585 8.21 6.89 24.19
N ASP A 586 6.98 6.39 24.34
CA ASP A 586 6.39 5.41 23.46
C ASP A 586 5.64 6.11 22.32
N TRP A 587 6.17 5.97 21.11
CA TRP A 587 5.71 6.66 19.90
C TRP A 587 4.81 5.77 19.03
N ASP A 588 4.73 4.47 19.30
CA ASP A 588 4.07 3.50 18.42
C ASP A 588 2.68 3.16 18.94
N ARG A 589 1.72 4.02 18.59
CA ARG A 589 0.35 4.01 19.13
C ARG A 589 -0.71 4.03 18.05
N HIS A 590 -0.51 3.21 17.03
CA HIS A 590 -1.50 2.93 15.99
C HIS A 590 -2.71 2.15 16.53
N PHE A 591 -3.77 2.02 15.74
CA PHE A 591 -5.08 1.52 16.17
C PHE A 591 -5.06 0.11 16.79
N ASP A 592 -4.18 -0.78 16.35
CA ASP A 592 -4.03 -2.13 16.92
C ASP A 592 -3.42 -2.16 18.33
N GLN A 593 -2.75 -1.07 18.75
CA GLN A 593 -2.16 -0.93 20.09
C GLN A 593 -3.18 -0.56 21.17
N TRP A 594 -4.46 -0.53 20.81
CA TRP A 594 -5.55 -0.18 21.70
C TRP A 594 -6.62 -1.26 21.68
N ARG A 595 -7.05 -1.61 22.88
CA ARG A 595 -8.32 -2.29 23.13
C ARG A 595 -9.21 -1.39 23.97
N PHE A 596 -10.48 -1.77 24.08
CA PHE A 596 -11.47 -0.98 24.79
C PHE A 596 -12.36 -1.87 25.62
N GLY A 597 -12.33 -1.64 26.93
CA GLY A 597 -13.34 -2.16 27.83
C GLY A 597 -14.63 -1.34 27.71
N THR A 598 -15.72 -1.86 28.26
CA THR A 598 -17.05 -1.25 28.11
C THR A 598 -17.79 -1.22 29.44
N THR A 599 -18.33 -0.07 29.81
CA THR A 599 -19.29 0.07 30.92
C THR A 599 -20.69 0.33 30.39
N ASP A 600 -21.70 -0.36 30.92
CA ASP A 600 -23.10 -0.07 30.62
C ASP A 600 -23.57 1.16 31.42
N THR A 601 -24.17 2.13 30.73
CA THR A 601 -24.72 3.35 31.35
C THR A 601 -26.23 3.27 31.58
N GLY A 602 -26.88 2.16 31.19
CA GLY A 602 -28.34 1.99 31.17
C GLY A 602 -29.03 2.64 29.96
N VAL A 603 -28.36 3.59 29.29
CA VAL A 603 -28.85 4.25 28.06
C VAL A 603 -28.04 3.82 26.83
N GLY A 604 -26.75 3.58 27.00
CA GLY A 604 -25.82 3.11 25.98
C GLY A 604 -24.51 2.63 26.59
N LYS A 605 -23.45 2.58 25.81
CA LYS A 605 -22.14 2.09 26.28
C LYS A 605 -21.13 3.23 26.42
N LEU A 606 -20.36 3.22 27.51
CA LEU A 606 -19.17 4.04 27.68
C LEU A 606 -17.94 3.16 27.44
N TYR A 607 -17.13 3.51 26.46
CA TYR A 607 -15.88 2.82 26.15
C TYR A 607 -14.71 3.52 26.84
N TYR A 608 -13.78 2.75 27.40
CA TYR A 608 -12.54 3.25 28.01
C TYR A 608 -11.32 2.54 27.41
N PRO A 609 -10.17 3.23 27.28
CA PRO A 609 -9.01 2.68 26.57
C PRO A 609 -8.23 1.70 27.45
N VAL A 610 -7.76 0.63 26.82
CA VAL A 610 -6.87 -0.40 27.37
C VAL A 610 -5.66 -0.48 26.43
N PRO A 611 -4.58 0.29 26.68
CA PRO A 611 -3.42 0.27 25.81
C PRO A 611 -2.67 -1.06 25.93
N ARG A 612 -2.21 -1.60 24.81
CA ARG A 612 -1.46 -2.85 24.71
C ARG A 612 -0.07 -2.62 24.13
N ASP A 613 0.73 -3.70 24.13
CA ASP A 613 2.06 -3.83 23.49
C ASP A 613 2.98 -2.60 23.71
N ARG A 614 3.70 -2.69 24.84
CA ARG A 614 4.60 -1.66 25.36
C ARG A 614 6.05 -1.85 24.91
N ASP A 615 6.28 -2.40 23.72
CA ASP A 615 7.62 -2.71 23.22
C ASP A 615 8.45 -1.46 22.88
N GLN A 616 7.79 -0.39 22.43
CA GLN A 616 8.45 0.89 22.12
C GLN A 616 8.56 1.82 23.34
N ALA A 617 8.11 1.37 24.52
CA ALA A 617 8.28 2.11 25.75
C ALA A 617 9.78 2.33 26.01
N PHE A 618 10.15 3.58 26.32
CA PHE A 618 11.54 4.00 26.53
C PHE A 618 12.46 3.90 25.31
N PHE A 619 11.93 3.82 24.08
CA PHE A 619 12.71 3.78 22.84
C PHE A 619 13.82 4.84 22.81
N TYR A 620 15.08 4.49 22.57
CA TYR A 620 16.20 5.41 22.58
C TYR A 620 17.34 4.99 21.64
N SER A 621 17.81 5.94 20.82
CA SER A 621 19.04 5.78 20.04
C SER A 621 19.94 7.01 20.11
N ASP A 622 21.25 6.75 20.18
CA ASP A 622 22.33 7.74 20.06
C ASP A 622 23.13 7.61 18.75
N GLY A 623 22.70 6.72 17.85
CA GLY A 623 23.35 6.46 16.56
C GLY A 623 23.11 7.55 15.52
N LEU A 624 24.12 7.79 14.67
CA LEU A 624 23.98 8.67 13.50
C LEU A 624 22.89 8.20 12.52
N PHE A 625 22.72 6.89 12.36
CA PHE A 625 21.73 6.33 11.43
C PHE A 625 20.30 6.74 11.80
N ILE A 626 19.86 6.44 13.03
CA ILE A 626 18.51 6.79 13.50
C ILE A 626 18.31 8.31 13.55
N LYS A 627 19.34 9.06 13.94
CA LYS A 627 19.30 10.54 13.91
C LYS A 627 19.09 11.10 12.50
N SER A 628 19.78 10.57 11.50
CA SER A 628 19.60 10.97 10.10
C SER A 628 18.22 10.57 9.58
N LEU A 629 17.76 9.35 9.92
CA LEU A 629 16.43 8.86 9.54
C LEU A 629 15.31 9.72 10.15
N SER A 630 15.46 10.16 11.40
CA SER A 630 14.48 11.04 12.07
C SER A 630 14.41 12.44 11.45
N ILE A 631 15.47 12.90 10.80
CA ILE A 631 15.47 14.20 10.09
C ILE A 631 14.92 14.04 8.68
N ALA A 632 15.26 12.95 7.99
CA ALA A 632 15.00 12.79 6.56
C ALA A 632 13.64 12.16 6.24
N ALA A 633 13.16 11.21 7.05
CA ALA A 633 12.02 10.37 6.69
C ALA A 633 11.04 10.07 7.84
N LEU A 634 11.52 9.69 9.04
CA LEU A 634 10.69 9.19 10.14
C LEU A 634 10.77 10.10 11.38
N PRO A 635 10.17 11.31 11.36
CA PRO A 635 10.37 12.34 12.37
C PRO A 635 9.82 12.01 13.77
N TYR A 636 9.11 10.90 13.94
CA TYR A 636 8.66 10.37 15.22
C TYR A 636 9.77 9.62 15.99
N LEU A 637 10.83 9.15 15.32
CA LEU A 637 11.98 8.43 15.93
C LEU A 637 12.93 9.37 16.72
N GLN A 638 12.38 10.15 17.64
CA GLN A 638 13.12 11.20 18.37
C GLN A 638 13.83 10.67 19.63
N GLY A 639 13.37 9.54 20.17
CA GLY A 639 13.92 8.86 21.34
C GLY A 639 13.51 9.44 22.71
N PHE A 640 13.64 8.60 23.74
CA PHE A 640 13.39 8.87 25.16
C PHE A 640 14.51 9.75 25.73
N LYS A 641 14.32 11.05 25.59
CA LYS A 641 15.22 12.13 26.05
C LYS A 641 14.57 12.93 27.18
N LYS A 642 15.38 13.67 27.94
CA LYS A 642 14.90 14.55 29.03
C LYS A 642 13.87 15.59 28.56
N HIS A 643 13.99 16.07 27.32
CA HIS A 643 13.06 16.99 26.68
C HIS A 643 12.36 16.32 25.49
N TYR A 644 11.26 16.93 25.04
CA TYR A 644 10.53 16.56 23.83
C TYR A 644 11.06 17.39 22.65
N PRO A 645 11.80 16.82 21.67
CA PRO A 645 12.34 17.61 20.56
C PRO A 645 11.25 18.29 19.71
N ASP A 646 10.27 17.51 19.21
CA ASP A 646 9.03 18.04 18.67
C ASP A 646 7.86 17.12 19.02
N ILE A 647 7.03 17.57 19.97
CA ILE A 647 5.84 16.85 20.43
C ILE A 647 4.84 16.53 19.30
N LYS A 648 4.76 17.37 18.25
CA LYS A 648 3.81 17.10 17.15
C LYS A 648 4.26 15.90 16.36
N TRP A 649 5.53 15.90 15.93
CA TRP A 649 6.09 14.81 15.16
C TRP A 649 6.31 13.54 15.98
N PHE A 650 6.55 13.65 17.29
CA PHE A 650 6.56 12.50 18.19
C PHE A 650 5.20 11.79 18.12
N ASN A 651 4.11 12.55 18.08
CA ASN A 651 2.76 12.02 17.98
C ASN A 651 2.25 11.84 16.54
N TRP A 652 3.08 11.35 15.62
CA TRP A 652 2.68 11.20 14.22
C TRP A 652 1.80 9.97 13.98
N GLU A 653 2.08 8.82 14.59
CA GLU A 653 1.39 7.55 14.31
C GLU A 653 -0.05 7.55 14.86
N GLU A 654 -0.25 8.17 16.02
CA GLU A 654 -1.50 8.32 16.76
C GLU A 654 -2.38 9.49 16.29
N ARG A 655 -1.92 10.28 15.30
CA ARG A 655 -2.58 11.53 14.87
C ARG A 655 -4.07 11.37 14.54
N ASN A 656 -4.46 10.23 13.97
CA ASN A 656 -5.85 9.94 13.61
C ASN A 656 -6.65 9.51 14.84
N PHE A 657 -6.05 8.67 15.69
CA PHE A 657 -6.63 8.20 16.94
C PHE A 657 -6.95 9.38 17.87
N ASP A 658 -5.96 10.24 18.10
CA ASP A 658 -6.07 11.39 18.99
C ASP A 658 -7.12 12.40 18.50
N ARG A 659 -7.23 12.60 17.19
CA ARG A 659 -8.24 13.51 16.60
C ARG A 659 -9.66 12.98 16.69
N TYR A 660 -9.84 11.67 16.75
CA TYR A 660 -11.16 11.06 16.88
C TYR A 660 -11.59 10.96 18.36
N PHE A 661 -10.73 10.42 19.21
CA PHE A 661 -11.08 10.08 20.60
C PHE A 661 -10.82 11.19 21.63
N MET A 662 -10.28 12.36 21.24
CA MET A 662 -10.09 13.52 22.14
C MET A 662 -10.68 14.83 21.59
N ASN A 663 -11.61 14.75 20.63
CA ASN A 663 -12.17 15.92 19.94
C ASN A 663 -13.09 16.81 20.80
N ASN A 664 -13.65 16.31 21.90
CA ASN A 664 -14.61 17.04 22.74
C ASN A 664 -13.93 17.81 23.89
N LEU A 665 -12.70 17.43 24.27
CA LEU A 665 -11.96 18.09 25.34
C LEU A 665 -11.46 19.48 24.91
N ASP A 666 -11.71 20.51 25.74
CA ASP A 666 -11.21 21.87 25.53
C ASP A 666 -9.85 22.12 26.23
N GLU A 667 -9.29 23.34 26.07
CA GLU A 667 -7.96 23.65 26.64
C GLU A 667 -7.97 23.61 28.17
N TYR A 668 -9.11 23.92 28.80
CA TYR A 668 -9.25 23.89 30.24
C TYR A 668 -9.22 22.46 30.76
N ALA A 669 -10.01 21.56 30.15
CA ALA A 669 -10.00 20.13 30.45
C ALA A 669 -8.59 19.54 30.29
N TRP A 670 -7.89 19.86 29.18
CA TRP A 670 -6.51 19.43 28.96
C TRP A 670 -5.57 19.92 30.08
N LYS A 671 -5.61 21.21 30.43
CA LYS A 671 -4.78 21.75 31.53
C LYS A 671 -5.05 21.04 32.85
N ARG A 672 -6.33 20.88 33.21
CA ARG A 672 -6.75 20.22 34.44
C ARG A 672 -6.25 18.77 34.50
N ILE A 673 -6.47 18.01 33.43
CA ILE A 673 -6.07 16.59 33.35
C ILE A 673 -4.55 16.45 33.38
N ILE A 674 -3.82 17.30 32.64
CA ILE A 674 -2.35 17.26 32.66
C ILE A 674 -1.79 17.60 34.04
N THR A 675 -2.30 18.65 34.70
CA THR A 675 -1.85 19.00 36.05
C THR A 675 -2.11 17.87 37.04
N LYS A 676 -3.27 17.20 36.95
CA LYS A 676 -3.57 16.05 37.80
C LYS A 676 -2.65 14.87 37.51
N PHE A 677 -2.44 14.53 36.23
CA PHE A 677 -1.49 13.50 35.80
C PHE A 677 -0.08 13.76 36.35
N GLN A 678 0.42 15.00 36.25
CA GLN A 678 1.72 15.38 36.82
C GLN A 678 1.78 15.19 38.34
N ALA A 679 0.69 15.44 39.06
CA ALA A 679 0.63 15.28 40.50
C ALA A 679 0.55 13.80 40.94
N ASP A 680 -0.10 12.95 40.13
CA ASP A 680 -0.24 11.51 40.40
C ASP A 680 1.06 10.74 40.14
N GLU A 681 1.82 11.17 39.14
CA GLU A 681 3.14 10.61 38.78
C GLU A 681 4.25 11.11 39.72
N THR A 682 4.11 10.81 41.01
CA THR A 682 5.04 11.25 42.06
C THR A 682 6.45 10.68 41.87
N ASP A 683 7.43 11.28 42.55
CA ASP A 683 8.80 10.78 42.56
C ASP A 683 8.91 9.34 43.10
N THR A 684 8.03 8.95 44.03
CA THR A 684 7.94 7.59 44.57
C THR A 684 7.38 6.62 43.54
N VAL A 685 6.28 6.98 42.86
CA VAL A 685 5.68 6.19 41.77
C VAL A 685 6.71 5.91 40.68
N ILE A 686 7.46 6.94 40.26
CA ILE A 686 8.54 6.79 39.27
C ILE A 686 9.64 5.85 39.80
N ALA A 687 10.02 5.96 41.08
CA ALA A 687 11.04 5.09 41.66
C ALA A 687 10.58 3.63 41.73
N ASP A 688 9.33 3.37 42.11
CA ASP A 688 8.74 2.04 42.21
C ASP A 688 8.56 1.39 40.83
N ALA A 689 8.16 2.19 39.82
CA ALA A 689 8.12 1.76 38.43
C ALA A 689 9.50 1.27 37.95
N VAL A 690 10.54 2.07 38.14
CA VAL A 690 11.90 1.72 37.71
C VAL A 690 12.44 0.50 38.47
N LYS A 691 12.03 0.31 39.74
CA LYS A 691 12.43 -0.84 40.57
C LYS A 691 11.91 -2.19 40.06
N ARG A 692 10.92 -2.21 39.16
CA ARG A 692 10.42 -3.44 38.51
C ARG A 692 11.42 -4.06 37.53
N LEU A 693 12.46 -3.33 37.12
CA LEU A 693 13.52 -3.88 36.27
C LEU A 693 14.25 -5.05 36.97
N PRO A 694 14.76 -6.04 36.20
CA PRO A 694 15.64 -7.07 36.76
C PRO A 694 16.81 -6.42 37.52
N PRO A 695 17.23 -6.93 38.69
CA PRO A 695 18.24 -6.29 39.53
C PRO A 695 19.55 -5.93 38.79
N GLU A 696 19.95 -6.79 37.84
CA GLU A 696 21.13 -6.61 37.00
C GLU A 696 20.99 -5.40 36.07
N ILE A 697 19.80 -5.19 35.51
CA ILE A 697 19.47 -4.08 34.61
C ILE A 697 19.20 -2.80 35.41
N TYR A 698 18.51 -2.91 36.55
CA TYR A 698 18.23 -1.80 37.46
C TYR A 698 19.50 -1.04 37.85
N LYS A 699 20.57 -1.78 38.16
CA LYS A 699 21.89 -1.21 38.51
C LYS A 699 22.50 -0.38 37.37
N MET A 700 22.15 -0.68 36.12
CA MET A 700 22.71 -0.01 34.93
C MET A 700 21.94 1.26 34.57
N ASP A 701 20.61 1.22 34.59
CA ASP A 701 19.78 2.24 33.95
C ASP A 701 18.96 3.12 34.89
N SER A 702 18.71 2.67 36.12
CA SER A 702 17.75 3.31 37.04
C SER A 702 17.95 4.83 37.16
N ALA A 703 19.17 5.29 37.44
CA ALA A 703 19.46 6.72 37.59
C ALA A 703 19.14 7.54 36.33
N LYS A 704 19.41 6.99 35.13
CA LYS A 704 19.16 7.69 33.85
C LYS A 704 17.68 7.70 33.52
N ILE A 705 16.99 6.58 33.67
CA ILE A 705 15.56 6.45 33.38
C ILE A 705 14.75 7.34 34.33
N THR A 706 15.00 7.26 35.65
CA THR A 706 14.35 8.10 36.65
C THR A 706 14.52 9.59 36.35
N ALA A 707 15.73 10.04 36.01
CA ALA A 707 15.98 11.45 35.69
C ALA A 707 15.25 11.91 34.41
N LYS A 708 15.10 11.03 33.41
CA LYS A 708 14.37 11.33 32.18
C LYS A 708 12.85 11.36 32.43
N LEU A 709 12.30 10.40 33.17
CA LEU A 709 10.88 10.37 33.54
C LEU A 709 10.46 11.62 34.31
N LYS A 710 11.19 11.99 35.37
CA LYS A 710 10.92 13.23 36.13
C LYS A 710 10.94 14.47 35.23
N SER A 711 11.99 14.63 34.42
CA SER A 711 12.10 15.76 33.48
C SER A 711 10.94 15.81 32.47
N ARG A 712 10.51 14.66 31.95
CA ARG A 712 9.42 14.58 30.98
C ARG A 712 8.06 14.85 31.62
N ARG A 713 7.81 14.34 32.83
CA ARG A 713 6.64 14.69 33.65
C ARG A 713 6.58 16.20 33.85
N ASP A 714 7.65 16.82 34.33
CA ASP A 714 7.67 18.26 34.65
C ASP A 714 7.45 19.15 33.41
N LEU A 715 7.87 18.69 32.22
CA LEU A 715 7.69 19.40 30.95
C LEU A 715 6.35 19.11 30.25
N ILE A 716 5.53 18.19 30.76
CA ILE A 716 4.39 17.66 29.99
C ILE A 716 3.26 18.68 29.85
N LEU A 717 3.02 19.58 30.82
CA LEU A 717 2.03 20.66 30.67
C LEU A 717 2.31 21.54 29.45
N LYS A 718 3.55 22.00 29.29
CA LYS A 718 3.95 22.84 28.15
C LYS A 718 3.77 22.11 26.82
N ASN A 719 4.18 20.85 26.75
CA ASN A 719 4.16 20.06 25.51
C ASN A 719 2.76 19.55 25.17
N GLY A 720 1.98 19.13 26.16
CA GLY A 720 0.59 18.73 26.02
C GLY A 720 -0.29 19.86 25.51
N ILE A 721 -0.15 21.09 26.03
CA ILE A 721 -0.91 22.24 25.52
C ILE A 721 -0.44 22.67 24.12
N LYS A 722 0.86 22.55 23.81
CA LYS A 722 1.38 22.75 22.45
C LYS A 722 0.73 21.74 21.48
N TYR A 723 0.54 20.50 21.90
CA TYR A 723 -0.09 19.44 21.11
C TYR A 723 -1.61 19.64 20.98
N TYR A 724 -2.32 19.96 22.07
CA TYR A 724 -3.74 20.35 22.03
C TYR A 724 -4.03 21.44 20.99
N ARG A 725 -3.24 22.52 21.00
CA ARG A 725 -3.41 23.63 20.04
C ARG A 725 -3.13 23.22 18.62
N PHE A 726 -2.27 22.21 18.42
CA PHE A 726 -2.01 21.64 17.10
C PHE A 726 -3.21 20.83 16.59
N LEU A 727 -3.73 19.90 17.40
CA LEU A 727 -4.93 19.12 17.09
C LEU A 727 -6.16 20.02 16.89
N SER A 728 -6.27 21.09 17.67
CA SER A 728 -7.41 22.01 17.65
C SER A 728 -7.41 23.01 16.49
N LYS A 729 -6.42 22.97 15.58
CA LYS A 729 -6.45 23.82 14.37
C LYS A 729 -7.60 23.46 13.44
N GLU A 730 -7.92 22.17 13.36
CA GLU A 730 -9.02 21.62 12.57
C GLU A 730 -9.65 20.45 13.32
N VAL A 731 -10.91 20.61 13.72
CA VAL A 731 -11.62 19.63 14.55
C VAL A 731 -12.79 19.04 13.79
N ASN A 732 -12.89 17.71 13.81
CA ASN A 732 -14.02 16.96 13.30
C ASN A 732 -15.04 16.76 14.44
N VAL A 733 -16.26 17.19 14.23
CA VAL A 733 -17.42 16.95 15.09
C VAL A 733 -18.32 15.99 14.33
N VAL A 734 -18.37 14.74 14.79
CA VAL A 734 -18.99 13.63 14.07
C VAL A 734 -20.26 13.21 14.80
N GLY A 735 -21.37 13.14 14.07
CA GLY A 735 -22.63 12.55 14.52
C GLY A 735 -22.61 11.03 14.47
N SER A 736 -23.76 10.42 14.22
CA SER A 736 -23.95 8.97 14.09
C SER A 736 -24.82 8.66 12.88
N ASN A 737 -25.16 7.39 12.66
CA ASN A 737 -26.12 6.96 11.65
C ASN A 737 -27.58 7.16 12.10
N LYS A 738 -27.81 7.99 13.13
CA LYS A 738 -29.13 8.38 13.66
C LYS A 738 -29.34 9.88 13.40
N ASN A 739 -30.49 10.43 13.80
CA ASN A 739 -30.76 11.85 13.57
C ASN A 739 -30.14 12.69 14.69
N GLU A 740 -29.42 13.72 14.29
CA GLU A 740 -28.75 14.69 15.15
C GLU A 740 -29.16 16.14 14.83
N TYR A 741 -28.99 16.99 15.83
CA TYR A 741 -29.15 18.44 15.69
C TYR A 741 -27.85 19.13 16.10
N PHE A 742 -27.20 19.73 15.12
CA PHE A 742 -25.96 20.49 15.25
C PHE A 742 -26.31 21.96 15.43
N LYS A 743 -26.00 22.52 16.60
CA LYS A 743 -26.21 23.94 16.90
C LYS A 743 -24.88 24.66 17.07
N VAL A 744 -24.69 25.73 16.31
CA VAL A 744 -23.51 26.59 16.34
C VAL A 744 -23.93 28.03 16.68
N PHE A 745 -23.39 28.57 17.77
CA PHE A 745 -23.74 29.92 18.27
C PHE A 745 -22.54 30.58 18.93
N ASN A 746 -22.59 31.89 19.16
CA ASN A 746 -21.52 32.59 19.87
C ASN A 746 -21.64 32.41 21.40
N SER A 747 -20.50 32.20 22.05
CA SER A 747 -20.34 32.23 23.50
C SER A 747 -19.25 33.25 23.82
N GLY A 748 -19.66 34.50 24.05
CA GLY A 748 -18.78 35.67 24.02
C GLY A 748 -18.13 35.84 22.63
N ASP A 749 -16.80 36.01 22.60
CA ASP A 749 -16.01 36.11 21.35
C ASP A 749 -15.66 34.76 20.70
N ASN A 750 -16.13 33.65 21.29
CA ASN A 750 -15.86 32.29 20.82
C ASN A 750 -17.09 31.67 20.15
N LEU A 751 -16.88 30.61 19.37
CA LEU A 751 -17.97 29.78 18.86
C LEU A 751 -18.19 28.58 19.76
N GLN A 752 -19.43 28.34 20.16
CA GLN A 752 -19.83 27.11 20.82
C GLN A 752 -20.52 26.20 19.81
N VAL A 753 -20.14 24.92 19.81
CA VAL A 753 -20.77 23.88 19.02
C VAL A 753 -21.35 22.85 19.97
N THR A 754 -22.64 22.61 19.85
CA THR A 754 -23.37 21.58 20.59
C THR A 754 -24.07 20.64 19.63
N VAL A 755 -23.94 19.34 19.84
CA VAL A 755 -24.64 18.31 19.07
C VAL A 755 -25.59 17.57 19.98
N TYR A 756 -26.86 17.48 19.57
CA TYR A 756 -27.93 16.82 20.30
C TYR A 756 -28.43 15.60 19.56
N LYS A 757 -28.77 14.53 20.30
CA LYS A 757 -29.55 13.42 19.75
C LYS A 757 -30.97 13.89 19.44
N ARG A 758 -31.53 13.48 18.30
CA ARG A 758 -32.87 13.86 17.88
C ARG A 758 -33.76 12.63 17.68
N LYS A 759 -34.88 12.56 18.42
CA LYS A 759 -35.94 11.56 18.20
C LYS A 759 -36.98 12.14 17.24
N ARG A 760 -37.58 11.29 16.40
CA ARG A 760 -38.63 11.70 15.44
C ARG A 760 -39.91 12.25 16.10
N SER A 761 -40.17 11.94 17.38
CA SER A 761 -41.46 12.17 18.04
C SER A 761 -41.40 12.99 19.34
N THR A 762 -40.22 13.33 19.88
CA THR A 762 -40.07 14.13 21.11
C THR A 762 -38.79 14.97 21.10
N ASP A 763 -38.82 16.14 21.75
CA ASP A 763 -37.67 17.04 21.95
C ASP A 763 -36.67 16.56 23.02
N SER A 764 -36.60 15.25 23.28
CA SER A 764 -35.70 14.69 24.29
C SER A 764 -34.25 14.71 23.78
N ALA A 765 -33.55 15.83 23.96
CA ALA A 765 -32.21 16.09 23.44
C ALA A 765 -31.12 15.82 24.50
N SER A 766 -30.51 14.63 24.48
CA SER A 766 -29.24 14.41 25.21
C SER A 766 -28.07 14.95 24.39
N VAL A 767 -27.14 15.65 25.04
CA VAL A 767 -25.94 16.22 24.41
C VAL A 767 -24.92 15.11 24.09
N MET A 768 -24.47 15.04 22.84
CA MET A 768 -23.40 14.16 22.37
C MET A 768 -22.04 14.82 22.41
N PHE A 769 -22.01 16.11 22.08
CA PHE A 769 -20.80 16.91 21.93
C PHE A 769 -21.08 18.33 22.39
N ASN A 770 -20.15 18.95 23.10
CA ASN A 770 -20.26 20.33 23.51
C ASN A 770 -18.86 20.91 23.72
N ARG A 771 -18.45 21.83 22.85
CA ARG A 771 -17.14 22.46 22.93
C ARG A 771 -17.14 23.90 22.45
N THR A 772 -16.38 24.73 23.16
CA THR A 772 -16.13 26.14 22.80
C THR A 772 -14.80 26.28 22.06
N PHE A 773 -14.83 26.94 20.91
CA PHE A 773 -13.70 27.11 20.00
C PHE A 773 -13.30 28.58 19.88
N ASN A 774 -12.00 28.82 20.09
CA ASN A 774 -11.40 30.14 19.93
C ASN A 774 -10.74 30.29 18.55
N SER A 775 -10.98 31.40 17.87
CA SER A 775 -10.48 31.68 16.50
C SER A 775 -8.96 31.90 16.39
N SER A 776 -8.28 32.18 17.51
CA SER A 776 -6.81 32.23 17.57
C SER A 776 -6.19 30.85 17.35
N THR A 777 -6.83 29.79 17.87
CA THR A 777 -6.35 28.40 17.81
C THR A 777 -7.01 27.62 16.67
N THR A 778 -8.34 27.69 16.56
CA THR A 778 -9.14 26.91 15.62
C THR A 778 -9.33 27.67 14.31
N LYS A 779 -9.13 26.99 13.18
CA LYS A 779 -9.33 27.54 11.82
C LYS A 779 -10.52 26.92 11.12
N PHE A 780 -10.72 25.62 11.31
CA PHE A 780 -11.81 24.86 10.69
C PHE A 780 -12.53 23.99 11.72
N ILE A 781 -13.85 23.94 11.61
CA ILE A 781 -14.70 22.96 12.28
C ILE A 781 -15.44 22.20 11.18
N ASN A 782 -15.28 20.88 11.14
CA ASN A 782 -15.97 20.01 10.18
C ASN A 782 -17.10 19.29 10.92
N LEU A 783 -18.35 19.53 10.53
CA LEU A 783 -19.54 18.89 11.09
C LEU A 783 -19.97 17.77 10.15
N TYR A 784 -20.10 16.53 10.65
CA TYR A 784 -20.52 15.36 9.87
C TYR A 784 -21.82 14.77 10.42
N GLY A 785 -22.87 14.73 9.60
CA GLY A 785 -24.16 14.08 9.93
C GLY A 785 -24.22 12.58 9.61
N LEU A 786 -23.40 12.11 8.67
CA LEU A 786 -23.27 10.70 8.26
C LEU A 786 -24.52 10.14 7.53
N ASN A 787 -25.46 9.50 8.22
CA ASN A 787 -26.61 8.85 7.58
C ASN A 787 -27.98 9.31 8.15
N GLY A 788 -27.97 10.17 9.17
CA GLY A 788 -29.16 10.72 9.81
C GLY A 788 -29.96 11.67 8.94
N ASN A 789 -31.20 12.01 9.37
CA ASN A 789 -31.91 13.19 8.87
C ASN A 789 -31.59 14.35 9.81
N ASP A 790 -30.49 15.03 9.54
CA ASP A 790 -29.85 15.94 10.47
C ASP A 790 -30.30 17.38 10.27
N ILE A 791 -30.20 18.17 11.35
CA ILE A 791 -30.40 19.62 11.27
C ILE A 791 -29.09 20.30 11.62
N PHE A 792 -28.61 21.14 10.71
CA PHE A 792 -27.47 22.01 10.93
C PHE A 792 -27.96 23.45 11.08
N GLU A 793 -27.92 23.97 12.30
CA GLU A 793 -28.28 25.35 12.62
C GLU A 793 -27.05 26.16 13.00
N VAL A 794 -26.82 27.24 12.25
CA VAL A 794 -25.87 28.28 12.63
C VAL A 794 -26.68 29.51 13.01
N ASP A 795 -26.78 29.74 14.32
CA ASP A 795 -27.60 30.77 14.93
C ASP A 795 -27.23 32.17 14.41
N SER A 796 -28.21 33.07 14.33
CA SER A 796 -28.01 34.46 13.90
C SER A 796 -26.94 35.23 14.71
N THR A 797 -26.72 34.85 15.96
CA THR A 797 -25.68 35.40 16.85
C THR A 797 -24.27 34.94 16.48
N ALA A 798 -24.12 33.86 15.71
CA ALA A 798 -22.82 33.29 15.39
C ALA A 798 -22.01 34.25 14.49
N ASN A 799 -20.84 34.68 14.95
CA ASN A 799 -19.93 35.56 14.21
C ASN A 799 -18.48 35.21 14.55
N SER A 800 -17.73 34.72 13.56
CA SER A 800 -16.35 34.26 13.78
C SER A 800 -15.50 34.24 12.51
N LYS A 801 -14.18 34.29 12.72
CA LYS A 801 -13.17 34.02 11.68
C LYS A 801 -12.95 32.52 11.42
N ILE A 802 -13.46 31.65 12.30
CA ILE A 802 -13.46 30.19 12.10
C ILE A 802 -14.31 29.88 10.86
N LYS A 803 -13.91 28.87 10.09
CA LYS A 803 -14.66 28.38 8.92
C LYS A 803 -15.35 27.06 9.26
N LEU A 804 -16.60 26.91 8.82
CA LEU A 804 -17.33 25.66 8.96
C LEU A 804 -17.29 24.86 7.65
N ARG A 805 -17.14 23.54 7.74
CA ARG A 805 -17.49 22.60 6.67
C ARG A 805 -18.61 21.74 7.20
N ILE A 806 -19.74 21.76 6.53
CA ILE A 806 -20.94 21.04 6.92
C ILE A 806 -21.12 19.92 5.91
N ILE A 807 -20.98 18.69 6.37
CA ILE A 807 -21.12 17.47 5.58
C ILE A 807 -22.41 16.82 6.07
N GLY A 808 -23.45 16.84 5.23
CA GLY A 808 -24.77 16.31 5.55
C GLY A 808 -24.69 14.80 5.73
N GLY A 809 -24.89 14.05 4.65
CA GLY A 809 -24.92 12.61 4.75
C GLY A 809 -25.84 11.95 3.75
N LYS A 810 -26.17 10.68 3.97
CA LYS A 810 -27.14 9.97 3.12
C LYS A 810 -28.60 10.33 3.43
N GLY A 811 -28.89 10.87 4.61
CA GLY A 811 -30.26 11.17 5.00
C GLY A 811 -30.75 12.52 4.48
N ARG A 812 -31.99 12.88 4.86
CA ARG A 812 -32.63 14.13 4.43
C ARG A 812 -32.27 15.24 5.39
N ASP A 813 -31.29 16.05 5.00
CA ASP A 813 -30.71 17.06 5.88
C ASP A 813 -31.33 18.44 5.69
N THR A 814 -31.42 19.18 6.79
CA THR A 814 -31.86 20.57 6.82
C THR A 814 -30.71 21.49 7.22
N PHE A 815 -30.42 22.49 6.39
CA PHE A 815 -29.40 23.51 6.62
C PHE A 815 -30.06 24.86 6.92
N ASP A 816 -29.99 25.32 8.17
CA ASP A 816 -30.48 26.61 8.64
C ASP A 816 -29.31 27.51 9.07
N ILE A 817 -28.66 28.13 8.09
CA ILE A 817 -27.40 28.86 8.28
C ILE A 817 -27.66 30.37 8.29
N LYS A 818 -27.99 30.92 9.47
CA LYS A 818 -28.32 32.34 9.67
C LYS A 818 -27.11 33.20 10.05
N GLY A 819 -26.16 32.64 10.79
CA GLY A 819 -25.03 33.37 11.35
C GLY A 819 -23.99 33.87 10.35
N ASN A 820 -23.20 34.86 10.78
CA ASN A 820 -22.11 35.49 10.04
C ASN A 820 -20.80 34.67 10.12
N VAL A 821 -20.84 33.42 9.67
CA VAL A 821 -19.69 32.50 9.68
C VAL A 821 -19.47 31.93 8.28
N ARG A 822 -18.24 32.02 7.75
CA ARG A 822 -17.92 31.45 6.43
C ARG A 822 -18.06 29.93 6.48
N ASN A 823 -18.88 29.38 5.60
CA ASN A 823 -19.14 27.95 5.61
C ASN A 823 -19.26 27.35 4.20
N VAL A 824 -19.07 26.04 4.12
CA VAL A 824 -19.24 25.26 2.89
C VAL A 824 -20.12 24.05 3.21
N ILE A 825 -21.18 23.85 2.44
CA ILE A 825 -22.05 22.67 2.53
C ILE A 825 -21.57 21.65 1.50
N TYR A 826 -21.27 20.45 1.96
CA TYR A 826 -21.01 19.27 1.13
C TYR A 826 -22.16 18.29 1.34
N ASP A 827 -22.69 17.81 0.24
CA ASP A 827 -23.62 16.70 0.28
C ASP A 827 -23.59 15.94 -1.04
N PHE A 828 -24.04 14.69 -1.02
CA PHE A 828 -24.54 14.04 -2.22
C PHE A 828 -25.84 14.73 -2.63
N LYS A 829 -26.23 14.67 -3.91
CA LYS A 829 -27.47 15.28 -4.40
C LYS A 829 -28.61 14.25 -4.49
N PRO A 830 -29.30 13.89 -3.39
CA PRO A 830 -30.65 13.35 -3.48
C PRO A 830 -31.65 14.50 -3.61
N ASP A 831 -32.81 14.26 -4.24
CA ASP A 831 -33.89 15.25 -4.44
C ASP A 831 -34.60 15.69 -3.13
N THR A 832 -33.94 15.57 -1.96
CA THR A 832 -34.60 15.56 -0.63
C THR A 832 -34.02 16.49 0.44
N ASN A 833 -32.95 17.24 0.17
CA ASN A 833 -32.30 18.12 1.16
C ASN A 833 -32.90 19.53 1.16
N PHE A 834 -32.94 20.18 2.33
CA PHE A 834 -33.58 21.50 2.50
C PHE A 834 -32.57 22.55 2.99
N ILE A 835 -32.30 23.57 2.18
CA ILE A 835 -31.53 24.74 2.59
C ILE A 835 -32.51 25.87 2.92
N MET A 836 -32.70 26.15 4.22
CA MET A 836 -33.61 27.21 4.69
C MET A 836 -32.95 28.59 4.62
N HIS A 837 -31.73 28.68 5.16
CA HIS A 837 -30.90 29.89 5.11
C HIS A 837 -29.46 29.49 4.80
N SER A 838 -28.75 30.35 4.07
CA SER A 838 -27.40 30.07 3.58
C SER A 838 -26.47 31.28 3.64
N HIS A 839 -26.47 32.01 4.76
CA HIS A 839 -25.63 33.20 4.91
C HIS A 839 -24.13 32.82 4.83
N LYS A 840 -23.34 33.57 4.04
CA LYS A 840 -21.91 33.31 3.73
C LYS A 840 -21.57 31.85 3.38
N THR A 841 -22.51 31.16 2.77
CA THR A 841 -22.43 29.73 2.45
C THR A 841 -21.96 29.51 1.02
N LYS A 842 -20.98 28.64 0.82
CA LYS A 842 -20.67 28.06 -0.50
C LYS A 842 -21.32 26.68 -0.60
N ASN A 843 -22.18 26.47 -1.58
CA ASN A 843 -22.80 25.18 -1.83
C ASN A 843 -21.88 24.31 -2.73
N GLN A 844 -21.53 23.11 -2.26
CA GLN A 844 -20.74 22.10 -2.97
C GLN A 844 -21.46 20.74 -3.00
N ILE A 845 -22.79 20.75 -2.98
CA ILE A 845 -23.62 19.55 -3.20
C ILE A 845 -23.36 19.03 -4.61
N SER A 846 -23.10 17.73 -4.74
CA SER A 846 -22.67 17.11 -6.00
C SER A 846 -23.26 15.73 -6.21
N ASN A 847 -23.21 15.23 -7.45
CA ASN A 847 -23.58 13.84 -7.78
C ASN A 847 -22.43 12.85 -7.53
N ASP A 848 -21.35 13.28 -6.90
CA ASP A 848 -20.24 12.40 -6.52
C ASP A 848 -20.61 11.68 -5.21
N PRO A 849 -20.76 10.34 -5.19
CA PRO A 849 -21.12 9.61 -3.98
C PRO A 849 -20.09 9.80 -2.86
N ASN A 850 -18.84 10.13 -3.19
CA ASN A 850 -17.78 10.39 -2.23
C ASN A 850 -17.86 11.79 -1.60
N ALA A 851 -18.85 12.62 -1.99
CA ALA A 851 -19.09 13.93 -1.39
C ALA A 851 -19.43 13.87 0.10
N ASN A 852 -19.82 12.70 0.63
CA ASN A 852 -20.11 12.49 2.05
C ASN A 852 -19.10 11.60 2.77
N LEU A 853 -18.05 11.13 2.08
CA LEU A 853 -17.05 10.24 2.66
C LEU A 853 -16.40 10.88 3.89
N TYR A 854 -16.39 10.13 4.99
CA TYR A 854 -15.66 10.43 6.22
C TYR A 854 -14.48 9.48 6.36
N ASP A 855 -13.30 9.94 5.98
CA ASP A 855 -12.06 9.21 6.14
C ASP A 855 -11.41 9.54 7.50
N ILE A 856 -11.39 8.54 8.38
CA ILE A 856 -10.82 8.62 9.73
C ILE A 856 -9.28 8.64 9.68
N THR A 857 -8.68 8.07 8.63
CA THR A 857 -7.24 7.89 8.47
C THR A 857 -6.56 8.98 7.64
N GLY A 858 -7.34 9.84 6.96
CA GLY A 858 -6.87 10.80 5.98
C GLY A 858 -6.11 12.03 6.50
N PHE A 859 -5.87 12.17 7.81
CA PHE A 859 -5.11 13.31 8.32
C PHE A 859 -3.61 13.19 8.05
N ASN A 860 -3.03 14.23 7.47
CA ASN A 860 -1.59 14.32 7.21
C ASN A 860 -1.05 15.69 7.64
N TYR A 861 0.19 15.73 8.13
CA TYR A 861 0.86 16.97 8.53
C TYR A 861 1.54 17.58 7.32
N ASN A 862 1.52 18.91 7.26
CA ASN A 862 2.38 19.63 6.33
C ASN A 862 3.84 19.27 6.64
N SER A 863 4.58 18.90 5.60
CA SER A 863 5.98 18.50 5.72
C SER A 863 6.83 19.44 4.88
N TYR A 864 8.06 19.67 5.34
CA TYR A 864 9.04 20.44 4.62
C TYR A 864 10.40 19.74 4.69
N ARG A 865 11.23 19.94 3.68
CA ARG A 865 12.61 19.42 3.66
C ARG A 865 13.56 20.58 3.38
N LEU A 866 14.52 20.78 4.28
CA LEU A 866 15.56 21.79 4.16
C LEU A 866 16.80 21.36 4.98
N PRO A 867 18.02 21.38 4.38
CA PRO A 867 18.29 21.59 2.96
C PRO A 867 18.03 20.31 2.14
N LEU A 868 17.51 20.46 0.93
CA LEU A 868 17.73 19.49 -0.14
C LEU A 868 19.15 19.72 -0.66
N LEU A 869 19.99 18.70 -0.67
CA LEU A 869 21.37 18.81 -1.15
C LEU A 869 21.50 18.11 -2.50
N ASN A 870 22.17 18.78 -3.44
CA ASN A 870 22.51 18.23 -4.75
C ASN A 870 24.02 18.42 -4.97
N ILE A 871 24.74 17.36 -5.36
CA ILE A 871 26.17 17.40 -5.66
C ILE A 871 26.42 16.49 -6.86
N GLY A 872 27.23 16.94 -7.80
CA GLY A 872 27.97 16.00 -8.64
C GLY A 872 28.79 16.65 -9.72
N TYR A 873 29.27 15.80 -10.62
CA TYR A 873 30.45 16.08 -11.43
C TYR A 873 30.30 15.45 -12.81
N ASN A 874 30.64 16.20 -13.85
CA ASN A 874 30.83 15.64 -15.19
C ASN A 874 32.06 16.29 -15.86
N LEU A 875 32.57 15.66 -16.93
CA LEU A 875 33.79 16.11 -17.61
C LEU A 875 33.63 17.47 -18.32
N GLU A 876 32.42 17.87 -18.67
CA GLU A 876 32.16 19.07 -19.47
C GLU A 876 31.89 20.32 -18.62
N ASP A 877 31.14 20.16 -17.54
CA ASP A 877 30.73 21.19 -16.58
C ASP A 877 31.64 21.24 -15.34
N GLY A 878 32.24 20.12 -14.90
CA GLY A 878 33.01 20.06 -13.66
C GLY A 878 32.13 19.86 -12.42
N LEU A 879 32.56 20.37 -11.25
CA LEU A 879 31.86 20.18 -9.98
C LEU A 879 30.69 21.15 -9.83
N ASN A 880 29.51 20.60 -9.56
CA ASN A 880 28.28 21.31 -9.25
C ASN A 880 27.82 20.99 -7.83
N ALA A 881 27.35 21.98 -7.08
CA ALA A 881 26.60 21.75 -5.83
C ALA A 881 25.43 22.73 -5.68
N GLY A 882 24.38 22.26 -5.03
CA GLY A 882 23.09 22.92 -4.98
C GLY A 882 22.39 22.72 -3.66
N VAL A 883 21.59 23.73 -3.28
CA VAL A 883 20.71 23.66 -2.11
C VAL A 883 19.27 23.89 -2.55
N GLY A 884 18.33 23.26 -1.87
CA GLY A 884 16.91 23.42 -2.17
C GLY A 884 16.02 23.33 -0.95
N TYR A 885 14.76 23.69 -1.17
CA TYR A 885 13.68 23.66 -0.21
C TYR A 885 12.48 22.98 -0.85
N SER A 886 11.77 22.14 -0.09
CA SER A 886 10.45 21.70 -0.49
C SER A 886 9.43 21.82 0.65
N LEU A 887 8.19 22.11 0.29
CA LEU A 887 7.02 22.17 1.16
C LEU A 887 5.90 21.37 0.51
N LYS A 888 5.38 20.39 1.24
CA LYS A 888 4.18 19.63 0.89
C LYS A 888 3.10 19.93 1.92
N THR A 889 1.94 20.41 1.46
CA THR A 889 0.81 20.74 2.32
C THR A 889 -0.39 19.83 2.03
N TYR A 890 -1.16 19.54 3.06
CA TYR A 890 -2.38 18.74 2.98
C TYR A 890 -3.59 19.60 3.34
N SER A 891 -4.74 19.27 2.79
CA SER A 891 -6.00 19.98 3.02
C SER A 891 -7.17 19.02 2.88
N PHE A 892 -8.32 19.42 3.43
CA PHE A 892 -9.56 18.66 3.38
C PHE A 892 -9.90 18.17 1.97
N ARG A 893 -9.99 16.84 1.80
CA ARG A 893 -10.33 16.15 0.54
C ARG A 893 -9.47 16.59 -0.64
N LYS A 894 -8.15 16.60 -0.44
CA LYS A 894 -7.15 16.86 -1.48
C LYS A 894 -6.16 15.70 -1.51
N ASP A 895 -6.29 14.85 -2.51
CA ASP A 895 -5.41 13.70 -2.73
C ASP A 895 -4.54 13.92 -3.99
N PRO A 896 -3.26 13.50 -4.03
CA PRO A 896 -2.43 12.94 -2.94
C PRO A 896 -1.92 13.97 -1.93
N TYR A 897 -2.08 15.26 -2.22
CA TYR A 897 -1.76 16.39 -1.35
C TYR A 897 -2.41 17.66 -1.90
N SER A 898 -2.47 18.74 -1.10
CA SER A 898 -3.06 20.01 -1.54
C SER A 898 -2.10 20.81 -2.43
N THR A 899 -0.87 21.02 -1.94
CA THR A 899 0.19 21.67 -2.73
C THR A 899 1.54 21.02 -2.50
N TYR A 900 2.36 21.01 -3.55
CA TYR A 900 3.79 20.73 -3.47
C TYR A 900 4.54 21.90 -4.07
N GLN A 901 5.56 22.38 -3.37
CA GLN A 901 6.35 23.54 -3.75
C GLN A 901 7.81 23.18 -3.55
N ALA A 902 8.63 23.28 -4.58
CA ALA A 902 10.05 23.01 -4.51
C ALA A 902 10.85 24.10 -5.22
N ILE A 903 11.88 24.60 -4.56
CA ILE A 903 12.88 25.50 -5.15
C ILE A 903 14.23 24.82 -4.99
N THR A 904 14.97 24.71 -6.08
CA THR A 904 16.32 24.11 -6.09
C THR A 904 17.28 25.05 -6.80
N SER A 905 18.46 25.27 -6.23
CA SER A 905 19.57 25.92 -6.91
C SER A 905 20.69 24.92 -7.21
N LEU A 906 21.47 25.21 -8.23
CA LEU A 906 22.71 24.51 -8.56
C LEU A 906 23.76 25.54 -8.94
N TYR A 907 24.97 25.41 -8.41
CA TYR A 907 26.11 26.27 -8.71
C TYR A 907 27.27 25.43 -9.24
N ASN A 908 27.86 25.89 -10.35
CA ASN A 908 29.03 25.29 -10.95
C ASN A 908 30.30 26.01 -10.48
N PHE A 909 31.18 25.30 -9.78
CA PHE A 909 32.39 25.88 -9.19
C PHE A 909 33.48 26.17 -10.21
N ASN A 910 33.47 25.50 -11.37
CA ASN A 910 34.46 25.69 -12.41
C ASN A 910 34.16 26.94 -13.27
N SER A 911 32.89 27.20 -13.58
CA SER A 911 32.48 28.31 -14.44
C SER A 911 31.90 29.51 -13.69
N GLY A 912 31.59 29.37 -12.40
CA GLY A 912 30.95 30.39 -11.58
C GLY A 912 29.48 30.67 -11.96
N LYS A 913 28.83 29.70 -12.61
CA LYS A 913 27.49 29.84 -13.21
C LYS A 913 26.46 29.10 -12.36
N TYR A 914 25.18 29.47 -12.48
CA TYR A 914 24.14 28.92 -11.63
C TYR A 914 22.81 28.70 -12.34
N GLN A 915 22.01 27.83 -11.75
CA GLN A 915 20.65 27.52 -12.15
C GLN A 915 19.74 27.60 -10.93
N VAL A 916 18.51 28.08 -11.14
CA VAL A 916 17.43 28.03 -10.15
C VAL A 916 16.19 27.44 -10.83
N ASN A 917 15.58 26.42 -10.22
CA ASN A 917 14.31 25.87 -10.65
C ASN A 917 13.27 26.00 -9.55
N TYR A 918 12.03 26.22 -9.97
CA TYR A 918 10.83 26.13 -9.17
C TYR A 918 9.87 25.12 -9.80
N ASN A 919 9.35 24.21 -8.98
CA ASN A 919 8.26 23.31 -9.34
C ASN A 919 7.13 23.49 -8.31
N GLY A 920 5.97 23.90 -8.78
CA GLY A 920 4.76 24.07 -8.01
C GLY A 920 3.62 23.20 -8.54
N GLU A 921 3.07 22.35 -7.69
CA GLU A 921 1.86 21.59 -7.98
C GLU A 921 0.75 22.00 -7.02
N PHE A 922 -0.45 22.21 -7.56
CA PHE A 922 -1.65 22.56 -6.82
C PHE A 922 -2.77 21.62 -7.27
N ASN A 923 -3.14 20.64 -6.44
CA ASN A 923 -4.06 19.59 -6.88
C ASN A 923 -5.53 20.01 -6.74
N GLU A 924 -6.32 19.58 -7.72
CA GLU A 924 -7.78 19.73 -7.80
C GLU A 924 -8.31 21.17 -7.61
N VAL A 925 -7.60 22.19 -8.08
CA VAL A 925 -7.98 23.60 -7.88
C VAL A 925 -9.27 23.96 -8.61
N ILE A 926 -9.52 23.38 -9.80
CA ILE A 926 -10.68 23.67 -10.66
C ILE A 926 -11.29 22.34 -11.13
N ASN A 927 -12.50 21.95 -10.69
CA ASN A 927 -13.24 20.76 -11.18
C ASN A 927 -12.39 19.48 -11.40
N LYS A 928 -11.60 19.07 -10.40
CA LYS A 928 -10.64 17.93 -10.45
C LYS A 928 -9.50 18.09 -11.48
N TYR A 929 -9.16 19.33 -11.86
CA TYR A 929 -7.93 19.68 -12.57
C TYR A 929 -6.92 20.27 -11.60
N ASP A 930 -5.66 19.91 -11.80
CA ASP A 930 -4.54 20.49 -11.06
C ASP A 930 -3.96 21.68 -11.83
N ILE A 931 -3.24 22.53 -11.12
CA ILE A 931 -2.36 23.54 -11.72
C ILE A 931 -0.92 23.12 -11.46
N VAL A 932 -0.10 23.13 -12.52
CA VAL A 932 1.34 22.92 -12.46
C VAL A 932 2.03 24.20 -12.91
N ALA A 933 2.88 24.75 -12.05
CA ALA A 933 3.65 25.95 -12.30
C ALA A 933 5.15 25.62 -12.26
N ASN A 934 5.83 25.76 -13.40
CA ASN A 934 7.26 25.53 -13.50
C ASN A 934 7.98 26.83 -13.81
N GLY A 935 9.14 27.04 -13.21
CA GLY A 935 10.01 28.16 -13.51
C GLY A 935 11.47 27.72 -13.53
N SER A 936 12.22 28.18 -14.52
CA SER A 936 13.66 27.91 -14.60
C SER A 936 14.42 29.16 -15.01
N LEU A 937 15.48 29.47 -14.26
CA LEU A 937 16.47 30.48 -14.59
C LEU A 937 17.81 29.78 -14.73
N PHE A 938 18.43 29.91 -15.90
CA PHE A 938 19.78 29.43 -16.14
C PHE A 938 20.67 30.62 -16.47
N ASN A 939 21.61 30.91 -15.57
CA ASN A 939 22.70 31.81 -15.85
C ASN A 939 23.80 31.02 -16.57
N THR A 940 23.79 31.10 -17.89
CA THR A 940 24.81 30.62 -18.82
C THR A 940 24.85 29.10 -18.95
N VAL A 941 23.83 28.58 -19.61
CA VAL A 941 23.76 27.19 -20.08
C VAL A 941 25.01 26.86 -20.89
N LEU A 942 25.63 25.72 -20.61
CA LEU A 942 26.59 25.12 -21.52
C LEU A 942 25.84 24.28 -22.55
N ASN A 943 25.90 24.69 -23.82
CA ASN A 943 25.41 23.90 -24.95
C ASN A 943 26.59 23.67 -25.90
N ASN A 944 26.87 22.43 -26.31
CA ASN A 944 27.84 22.21 -27.38
C ASN A 944 27.13 22.35 -28.73
N TYR A 945 27.68 23.14 -29.64
CA TYR A 945 27.10 23.36 -30.96
C TYR A 945 28.17 23.22 -32.04
N PHE A 946 28.04 22.19 -32.88
CA PHE A 946 28.98 21.88 -33.96
C PHE A 946 28.47 22.32 -35.34
N GLY A 947 27.36 23.08 -35.38
CA GLY A 947 26.62 23.42 -36.59
C GLY A 947 25.41 22.49 -36.81
N ARG A 948 24.63 22.78 -37.86
CA ARG A 948 23.45 22.00 -38.24
C ARG A 948 23.80 20.89 -39.23
N GLY A 949 23.17 19.73 -39.08
CA GLY A 949 23.25 18.61 -40.01
C GLY A 949 23.84 17.33 -39.41
N ASN A 950 23.59 16.22 -40.09
CA ASN A 950 23.96 14.89 -39.60
C ASN A 950 25.44 14.53 -39.87
N GLN A 951 26.15 15.31 -40.69
CA GLN A 951 27.56 15.11 -41.05
C GLN A 951 28.47 16.29 -40.69
N THR A 952 28.11 17.09 -39.69
CA THR A 952 28.97 18.18 -39.21
C THR A 952 30.35 17.64 -38.82
N LYS A 953 31.43 18.32 -39.23
CA LYS A 953 32.81 17.90 -38.98
C LYS A 953 33.41 18.67 -37.81
N ILE A 954 34.19 17.98 -36.99
CA ILE A 954 35.04 18.61 -35.96
C ILE A 954 36.32 19.08 -36.64
N ASP A 955 36.62 20.37 -36.53
CA ASP A 955 37.88 20.96 -36.97
C ASP A 955 38.97 20.58 -35.96
N LYS A 956 39.87 19.68 -36.37
CA LYS A 956 40.96 19.17 -35.53
C LYS A 956 42.00 20.24 -35.18
N THR A 957 42.02 21.39 -35.86
CA THR A 957 42.89 22.52 -35.54
C THR A 957 42.34 23.37 -34.40
N LYS A 958 41.05 23.22 -34.06
CA LYS A 958 40.38 23.93 -32.96
C LYS A 958 40.24 23.00 -31.75
N GLY A 959 40.45 23.54 -30.56
CA GLY A 959 40.14 22.83 -29.32
C GLY A 959 38.63 22.72 -29.09
N TYR A 960 38.17 21.72 -28.33
CA TYR A 960 36.74 21.49 -28.06
C TYR A 960 36.01 22.69 -27.44
N ASN A 961 36.71 23.54 -26.68
CA ASN A 961 36.15 24.76 -26.11
C ASN A 961 35.57 25.71 -27.17
N PHE A 962 36.03 25.62 -28.43
CA PHE A 962 35.48 26.36 -29.56
C PHE A 962 33.98 26.06 -29.77
N TYR A 963 33.52 24.84 -29.49
CA TYR A 963 32.13 24.42 -29.71
C TYR A 963 31.21 24.65 -28.50
N LYS A 964 31.75 25.08 -27.34
CA LYS A 964 31.04 25.25 -26.07
C LYS A 964 30.24 26.56 -26.00
N VAL A 965 29.15 26.65 -26.74
CA VAL A 965 28.30 27.85 -26.76
C VAL A 965 27.56 28.06 -25.45
N ARG A 966 27.38 29.34 -25.14
CA ARG A 966 26.80 29.80 -23.88
C ARG A 966 25.66 30.74 -24.17
N TYR A 967 24.56 30.59 -23.46
CA TYR A 967 23.44 31.53 -23.46
C TYR A 967 22.68 31.39 -22.14
N ASN A 968 21.90 32.40 -21.80
CA ASN A 968 21.04 32.40 -20.63
C ASN A 968 19.59 32.17 -21.06
N TYR A 969 18.78 31.60 -20.18
CA TYR A 969 17.34 31.62 -20.38
C TYR A 969 16.55 31.71 -19.08
N LEU A 970 15.35 32.25 -19.24
CA LEU A 970 14.27 32.26 -18.26
C LEU A 970 13.06 31.59 -18.92
N SER A 971 12.48 30.59 -18.26
CA SER A 971 11.25 29.95 -18.71
C SER A 971 10.21 29.89 -17.61
N GLY A 972 8.94 29.93 -18.00
CA GLY A 972 7.81 29.82 -17.09
C GLY A 972 6.64 29.10 -17.76
N ASP A 973 6.11 28.07 -17.09
CA ASP A 973 4.92 27.35 -17.51
C ASP A 973 3.81 27.52 -16.46
N LEU A 974 2.56 27.66 -16.93
CA LEU A 974 1.37 27.55 -16.09
C LEU A 974 0.39 26.59 -16.76
N LEU A 975 0.35 25.35 -16.31
CA LEU A 975 -0.34 24.25 -16.99
C LEU A 975 -1.53 23.76 -16.16
N LEU A 976 -2.63 23.44 -16.83
CA LEU A 976 -3.69 22.61 -16.28
C LEU A 976 -3.33 21.15 -16.49
N ARG A 977 -3.51 20.33 -15.46
CA ARG A 977 -3.28 18.87 -15.51
C ARG A 977 -4.56 18.12 -15.21
N LYS A 978 -4.82 17.06 -15.98
CA LYS A 978 -5.83 16.05 -15.71
C LYS A 978 -5.18 14.67 -15.67
N ARG A 979 -5.46 13.90 -14.62
CA ARG A 979 -5.01 12.52 -14.47
C ARG A 979 -6.14 11.56 -14.80
N PHE A 980 -5.83 10.50 -15.55
CA PHE A 980 -6.73 9.41 -15.90
C PHE A 980 -6.13 8.10 -15.36
N HIS A 981 -6.81 7.46 -14.41
CA HIS A 981 -6.51 6.13 -13.87
C HIS A 981 -5.04 5.90 -13.46
N HIS A 982 -4.42 6.85 -12.73
CA HIS A 982 -3.01 6.84 -12.26
C HIS A 982 -1.90 6.61 -13.31
N LEU A 983 -2.27 6.26 -14.55
CA LEU A 983 -1.39 5.82 -15.63
C LEU A 983 -1.14 6.94 -16.64
N VAL A 984 -2.17 7.74 -16.97
CA VAL A 984 -2.09 8.75 -18.03
C VAL A 984 -2.33 10.14 -17.45
N GLU A 985 -1.42 11.06 -17.70
CA GLU A 985 -1.54 12.47 -17.37
C GLU A 985 -1.60 13.31 -18.64
N LEU A 986 -2.63 14.16 -18.76
CA LEU A 986 -2.72 15.19 -19.80
C LEU A 986 -2.44 16.54 -19.16
N THR A 987 -1.45 17.25 -19.67
CA THR A 987 -1.11 18.62 -19.25
C THR A 987 -1.21 19.57 -20.43
N PHE A 988 -1.76 20.76 -20.21
CA PHE A 988 -1.82 21.79 -21.25
C PHE A 988 -1.88 23.19 -20.66
N GLY A 989 -1.30 24.18 -21.33
CA GLY A 989 -1.37 25.57 -20.89
C GLY A 989 -0.33 26.48 -21.54
N PRO A 990 -0.30 27.77 -21.14
CA PRO A 990 0.67 28.73 -21.62
C PRO A 990 2.10 28.42 -21.14
N SER A 991 3.05 28.77 -22.00
CA SER A 991 4.48 28.68 -21.77
C SER A 991 5.19 29.93 -22.28
N TYR A 992 6.16 30.42 -21.52
CA TYR A 992 6.98 31.59 -21.81
C TYR A 992 8.46 31.23 -21.80
N TYR A 993 9.20 31.77 -22.75
CA TYR A 993 10.66 31.67 -22.79
C TYR A 993 11.28 33.01 -23.13
N HIS A 994 12.39 33.32 -22.48
CA HIS A 994 13.27 34.43 -22.83
C HIS A 994 14.71 33.94 -22.85
N TYR A 995 15.39 34.13 -23.97
CA TYR A 995 16.77 33.78 -24.21
C TYR A 995 17.58 35.04 -24.47
N TRP A 996 18.76 35.11 -23.88
CA TRP A 996 19.72 36.18 -24.15
C TRP A 996 21.13 35.64 -24.09
N ASN A 997 22.04 36.29 -24.82
CA ASN A 997 23.43 35.90 -24.87
C ASN A 997 24.33 37.11 -25.02
N HIS A 998 25.55 37.03 -24.48
CA HIS A 998 26.55 38.07 -24.56
C HIS A 998 27.76 37.58 -25.38
N THR A 999 28.32 38.48 -26.19
CA THR A 999 29.54 38.20 -26.97
C THR A 999 30.70 37.80 -26.07
N SER A 1000 30.82 38.43 -24.90
CA SER A 1000 31.85 38.13 -23.90
C SER A 1000 31.82 36.67 -23.42
N ASP A 1001 30.65 36.06 -23.28
CA ASP A 1001 30.48 34.66 -22.88
C ASP A 1001 30.84 33.67 -24.00
N ASN A 1002 31.01 34.14 -25.25
CA ASN A 1002 31.29 33.33 -26.44
C ASN A 1002 32.52 33.77 -27.24
N ASN A 1003 33.39 34.58 -26.63
CA ASN A 1003 34.67 34.95 -27.22
C ASN A 1003 35.53 33.71 -27.53
N GLY A 1004 36.06 33.65 -28.76
CA GLY A 1004 36.90 32.53 -29.22
C GLY A 1004 36.14 31.22 -29.47
N LYS A 1005 34.82 31.29 -29.65
CA LYS A 1005 33.95 30.13 -29.89
C LYS A 1005 33.27 30.21 -31.26
N ILE A 1006 32.53 29.17 -31.64
CA ILE A 1006 31.87 29.09 -32.93
C ILE A 1006 30.89 30.27 -33.18
N LEU A 1007 30.25 30.82 -32.15
CA LEU A 1007 29.38 32.00 -32.30
C LEU A 1007 30.13 33.32 -32.52
N SER A 1008 31.45 33.38 -32.29
CA SER A 1008 32.26 34.52 -32.73
C SER A 1008 32.58 34.45 -34.22
N GLN A 1009 32.28 33.33 -34.89
CA GLN A 1009 32.46 33.11 -36.32
C GLN A 1009 31.19 32.52 -36.93
N PRO A 1010 30.05 33.24 -36.87
CA PRO A 1010 28.73 32.68 -37.10
C PRO A 1010 28.49 32.15 -38.53
N SER A 1011 29.21 32.71 -39.51
CA SER A 1011 29.20 32.22 -40.89
C SER A 1011 29.68 30.77 -41.02
N LEU A 1012 30.60 30.31 -40.16
CA LEU A 1012 31.07 28.91 -40.16
C LEU A 1012 29.97 27.91 -39.80
N ALA A 1013 28.92 28.36 -39.10
CA ALA A 1013 27.79 27.55 -38.69
C ALA A 1013 26.48 27.92 -39.42
N GLY A 1014 26.56 28.74 -40.47
CA GLY A 1014 25.40 29.20 -41.24
C GLY A 1014 24.45 30.09 -40.45
N LEU A 1015 24.96 30.87 -39.49
CA LEU A 1015 24.16 31.76 -38.64
C LEU A 1015 24.39 33.24 -39.01
N ASP A 1016 23.38 34.08 -38.78
CA ASP A 1016 23.41 35.52 -39.05
C ASP A 1016 24.02 36.31 -37.88
N SER A 1017 25.11 37.05 -38.13
CA SER A 1017 25.83 37.81 -37.09
C SER A 1017 24.99 38.92 -36.45
N ALA A 1018 23.98 39.46 -37.16
CA ALA A 1018 23.11 40.50 -36.62
C ALA A 1018 22.02 39.95 -35.67
N ASP A 1019 21.73 38.64 -35.74
CA ASP A 1019 20.58 38.02 -35.08
C ASP A 1019 20.95 37.16 -33.86
N ILE A 1020 22.17 36.60 -33.82
CA ILE A 1020 22.62 35.61 -32.81
C ILE A 1020 22.67 36.14 -31.38
N TYR A 1021 23.01 37.42 -31.21
CA TYR A 1021 23.12 38.07 -29.89
C TYR A 1021 21.89 38.93 -29.56
N ALA A 1022 20.86 38.92 -30.41
CA ALA A 1022 19.60 39.59 -30.12
C ALA A 1022 18.80 38.76 -29.12
N ASP A 1023 18.17 39.42 -28.15
CA ASP A 1023 17.28 38.77 -27.19
C ASP A 1023 16.10 38.12 -27.91
N LYS A 1024 15.71 36.92 -27.49
CA LYS A 1024 14.62 36.16 -28.08
C LYS A 1024 13.56 35.86 -27.02
N SER A 1025 12.34 36.34 -27.23
CA SER A 1025 11.22 36.17 -26.31
C SER A 1025 10.06 35.49 -27.02
N TYR A 1026 9.50 34.48 -26.37
CA TYR A 1026 8.43 33.66 -26.90
C TYR A 1026 7.30 33.48 -25.88
N LEU A 1027 6.07 33.48 -26.39
CA LEU A 1027 4.87 33.14 -25.64
C LEU A 1027 4.02 32.19 -26.48
N GLY A 1028 3.50 31.12 -25.91
CA GLY A 1028 2.61 30.23 -26.62
C GLY A 1028 2.04 29.14 -25.75
N GLY A 1029 1.64 28.03 -26.38
CA GLY A 1029 0.97 26.91 -25.72
C GLY A 1029 1.78 25.63 -25.79
N LYS A 1030 1.60 24.78 -24.78
CA LYS A 1030 2.18 23.45 -24.67
C LYS A 1030 1.08 22.46 -24.30
N VAL A 1031 1.13 21.26 -24.89
CA VAL A 1031 0.31 20.11 -24.53
C VAL A 1031 1.25 18.92 -24.37
N ALA A 1032 1.15 18.19 -23.26
CA ALA A 1032 1.89 16.96 -23.06
C ALA A 1032 1.00 15.83 -22.53
N VAL A 1033 1.24 14.63 -23.04
CA VAL A 1033 0.64 13.37 -22.57
C VAL A 1033 1.76 12.53 -21.98
N ILE A 1034 1.61 12.17 -20.71
CA ILE A 1034 2.56 11.35 -19.97
C ILE A 1034 1.89 10.02 -19.62
N ILE A 1035 2.49 8.91 -20.02
CA ILE A 1035 2.11 7.57 -19.57
C ILE A 1035 3.20 7.11 -18.59
N HIS A 1036 2.81 6.80 -17.36
CA HIS A 1036 3.76 6.51 -16.28
C HIS A 1036 3.28 5.34 -15.42
N ASN A 1037 3.98 4.20 -15.48
CA ASN A 1037 3.73 3.03 -14.61
C ASN A 1037 5.01 2.29 -14.19
N ILE A 1038 6.14 3.00 -14.07
CA ILE A 1038 7.38 2.38 -13.60
C ILE A 1038 7.25 1.98 -12.12
N ASN A 1039 7.84 0.85 -11.76
CA ASN A 1039 7.75 0.32 -10.40
C ASN A 1039 8.65 1.01 -9.36
N SER A 1040 9.61 1.82 -9.81
CA SER A 1040 10.51 2.58 -8.95
C SER A 1040 11.10 3.78 -9.70
N ASP A 1041 11.13 4.95 -9.09
CA ASP A 1041 11.70 6.16 -9.73
C ASP A 1041 13.23 6.10 -9.88
N LEU A 1042 13.94 5.39 -8.99
CA LEU A 1042 15.40 5.42 -8.94
C LEU A 1042 16.05 4.26 -9.72
N LEU A 1043 15.55 3.04 -9.50
CA LEU A 1043 16.07 1.85 -10.16
C LEU A 1043 14.90 1.05 -10.74
N PRO A 1044 14.22 1.59 -11.77
CA PRO A 1044 13.10 0.91 -12.39
C PRO A 1044 13.58 -0.42 -12.98
N THR A 1045 12.90 -1.50 -12.60
CA THR A 1045 13.13 -2.83 -13.17
C THR A 1045 12.00 -3.23 -14.10
N ARG A 1046 10.86 -2.53 -14.03
CA ARG A 1046 9.64 -2.87 -14.75
C ARG A 1046 8.77 -1.63 -14.99
N GLY A 1047 8.07 -1.61 -16.12
CA GLY A 1047 7.09 -0.58 -16.48
C GLY A 1047 7.58 0.35 -17.60
N VAL A 1048 6.79 1.38 -17.89
CA VAL A 1048 6.90 2.30 -19.00
C VAL A 1048 6.81 3.73 -18.49
N TYR A 1049 7.73 4.57 -18.97
CA TYR A 1049 7.61 6.02 -18.91
C TYR A 1049 7.58 6.53 -20.35
N TRP A 1050 6.52 7.23 -20.74
CA TRP A 1050 6.40 7.78 -22.09
C TRP A 1050 5.86 9.20 -22.01
N ASN A 1051 6.67 10.17 -22.43
CA ASN A 1051 6.28 11.57 -22.51
C ASN A 1051 6.21 12.02 -23.97
N THR A 1052 5.05 12.53 -24.39
CA THR A 1052 4.87 13.16 -25.71
C THR A 1052 4.40 14.59 -25.51
N GLU A 1053 5.18 15.55 -26.01
CA GLU A 1053 4.93 16.99 -25.89
C GLU A 1053 4.82 17.63 -27.27
N ILE A 1054 3.80 18.43 -27.48
CA ILE A 1054 3.68 19.38 -28.59
C ILE A 1054 3.64 20.81 -28.03
N SER A 1055 4.44 21.69 -28.62
CA SER A 1055 4.46 23.11 -28.26
C SER A 1055 4.43 23.99 -29.50
N SER A 1056 3.75 25.14 -29.38
CA SER A 1056 3.73 26.19 -30.40
C SER A 1056 3.93 27.53 -29.72
N LEU A 1057 5.08 28.16 -29.98
CA LEU A 1057 5.53 29.39 -29.34
C LEU A 1057 5.65 30.51 -30.37
N PHE A 1058 4.98 31.62 -30.13
CA PHE A 1058 5.02 32.82 -30.97
C PHE A 1058 6.11 33.77 -30.48
N GLY A 1059 6.85 34.38 -31.41
CA GLY A 1059 7.79 35.44 -31.08
C GLY A 1059 7.06 36.71 -30.64
N ILE A 1060 7.44 37.28 -29.49
CA ILE A 1060 6.82 38.49 -28.93
C ILE A 1060 7.74 39.73 -29.01
N ASN A 1061 8.89 39.59 -29.68
CA ASN A 1061 9.78 40.70 -30.03
C ASN A 1061 10.22 40.58 -31.50
N LYS A 1062 10.85 41.63 -32.04
CA LYS A 1062 11.20 41.72 -33.48
C LYS A 1062 12.21 40.66 -33.95
N SER A 1063 13.03 40.15 -33.03
CA SER A 1063 14.06 39.15 -33.30
C SER A 1063 13.55 37.71 -33.18
N SER A 1064 12.33 37.46 -32.68
CA SER A 1064 11.83 36.10 -32.42
C SER A 1064 10.89 35.61 -33.52
N ARG A 1065 11.06 34.35 -33.93
CA ARG A 1065 10.23 33.69 -34.96
C ARG A 1065 9.38 32.57 -34.36
N GLN A 1066 8.17 32.36 -34.87
CA GLN A 1066 7.30 31.29 -34.38
C GLN A 1066 7.94 29.90 -34.54
N ILE A 1067 7.88 29.09 -33.48
CA ILE A 1067 8.33 27.70 -33.50
C ILE A 1067 7.21 26.75 -33.06
N THR A 1068 6.96 25.72 -33.87
CA THR A 1068 6.09 24.60 -33.51
C THR A 1068 6.90 23.32 -33.51
N LYS A 1069 6.86 22.56 -32.42
CA LYS A 1069 7.69 21.37 -32.19
C LYS A 1069 6.89 20.24 -31.56
N LEU A 1070 7.17 19.01 -31.98
CA LEU A 1070 6.72 17.77 -31.34
C LEU A 1070 7.95 17.00 -30.84
N THR A 1071 7.89 16.46 -29.63
CA THR A 1071 8.90 15.56 -29.07
C THR A 1071 8.22 14.39 -28.36
N THR A 1072 8.80 13.21 -28.47
CA THR A 1072 8.33 11.99 -27.80
C THR A 1072 9.54 11.20 -27.29
N ASP A 1073 9.52 10.80 -26.02
CA ASP A 1073 10.54 9.94 -25.38
C ASP A 1073 9.81 8.83 -24.62
N MET A 1074 10.08 7.59 -25.00
CA MET A 1074 9.54 6.38 -24.40
C MET A 1074 10.69 5.55 -23.83
N THR A 1075 10.56 5.13 -22.57
CA THR A 1075 11.42 4.15 -21.92
C THR A 1075 10.61 2.98 -21.41
N VAL A 1076 10.99 1.77 -21.81
CA VAL A 1076 10.41 0.50 -21.36
C VAL A 1076 11.45 -0.25 -20.55
N TYR A 1077 11.10 -0.59 -19.30
CA TYR A 1077 11.89 -1.43 -18.41
C TYR A 1077 11.26 -2.81 -18.37
N ALA A 1078 11.99 -3.84 -18.79
CA ALA A 1078 11.51 -5.23 -18.86
C ALA A 1078 12.37 -6.17 -18.00
N SER A 1079 11.71 -6.84 -17.06
CA SER A 1079 12.25 -7.95 -16.29
C SER A 1079 11.32 -9.15 -16.35
N PHE A 1080 11.89 -10.37 -16.43
CA PHE A 1080 11.14 -11.61 -16.67
C PHE A 1080 10.96 -12.49 -15.40
N LYS A 1081 11.56 -12.10 -14.27
CA LYS A 1081 11.49 -12.81 -12.98
C LYS A 1081 11.66 -11.83 -11.81
N ASP A 1082 11.07 -12.17 -10.67
CA ASP A 1082 11.25 -11.48 -9.38
C ASP A 1082 11.76 -12.53 -8.35
N PRO A 1083 12.89 -12.32 -7.64
CA PRO A 1083 13.81 -11.18 -7.69
C PRO A 1083 14.53 -11.05 -9.04
N THR A 1084 14.49 -9.83 -9.60
CA THR A 1084 15.09 -9.55 -10.91
C THR A 1084 16.62 -9.59 -10.86
N ARG A 1085 17.23 -10.36 -11.76
CA ARG A 1085 18.68 -10.31 -12.05
C ARG A 1085 19.04 -9.58 -13.33
N LEU A 1086 18.19 -9.64 -14.34
CA LEU A 1086 18.40 -8.98 -15.63
C LEU A 1086 17.24 -8.02 -15.91
N VAL A 1087 17.56 -6.76 -16.15
CA VAL A 1087 16.63 -5.75 -16.66
C VAL A 1087 17.07 -5.37 -18.07
N THR A 1088 16.14 -5.42 -19.01
CA THR A 1088 16.32 -4.84 -20.34
C THR A 1088 15.62 -3.48 -20.36
N VAL A 1089 16.36 -2.43 -20.71
CA VAL A 1089 15.86 -1.06 -20.82
C VAL A 1089 15.90 -0.69 -22.30
N LEU A 1090 14.73 -0.46 -22.88
CA LEU A 1090 14.60 0.04 -24.25
C LEU A 1090 14.13 1.49 -24.20
N ARG A 1091 14.94 2.41 -24.71
CA ARG A 1091 14.56 3.80 -24.88
C ARG A 1091 14.45 4.13 -26.36
N ILE A 1092 13.39 4.84 -26.74
CA ILE A 1092 13.13 5.31 -28.09
C ILE A 1092 12.65 6.74 -27.99
N GLY A 1093 13.28 7.65 -28.73
CA GLY A 1093 12.86 9.05 -28.79
C GLY A 1093 12.87 9.60 -30.21
N TYR A 1094 11.95 10.52 -30.45
CA TYR A 1094 11.79 11.22 -31.71
C TYR A 1094 11.41 12.69 -31.47
N GLY A 1095 11.85 13.57 -32.35
CA GLY A 1095 11.39 14.95 -32.35
C GLY A 1095 11.37 15.54 -33.76
N HIS A 1096 10.48 16.51 -33.95
CA HIS A 1096 10.35 17.25 -35.19
C HIS A 1096 9.96 18.71 -34.94
N ILE A 1097 10.62 19.63 -35.61
CA ILE A 1097 10.25 21.05 -35.68
C ILE A 1097 9.50 21.28 -36.99
N PHE A 1098 8.23 21.69 -36.91
CA PHE A 1098 7.40 21.95 -38.09
C PHE A 1098 7.70 23.30 -38.73
N SER A 1099 8.16 24.27 -37.94
CA SER A 1099 8.53 25.60 -38.45
C SER A 1099 9.73 25.52 -39.39
N GLU A 1100 9.69 26.31 -40.47
CA GLU A 1100 10.80 26.39 -41.43
C GLU A 1100 12.05 27.06 -40.84
N ASN A 1101 11.85 28.07 -40.00
CA ASN A 1101 12.94 28.77 -39.32
C ASN A 1101 12.92 28.45 -37.82
N TYR A 1102 14.10 28.20 -37.27
CA TYR A 1102 14.32 27.98 -35.84
C TYR A 1102 15.75 28.43 -35.46
N GLU A 1103 15.94 28.78 -34.19
CA GLU A 1103 17.24 29.23 -33.67
C GLU A 1103 18.19 28.06 -33.39
N TYR A 1104 19.51 28.32 -33.31
CA TYR A 1104 20.48 27.25 -33.02
C TYR A 1104 20.23 26.55 -31.67
N PHE A 1105 19.80 27.29 -30.65
CA PHE A 1105 19.45 26.74 -29.33
C PHE A 1105 18.05 26.10 -29.28
N GLN A 1106 17.27 26.20 -30.35
CA GLN A 1106 15.98 25.52 -30.51
C GLN A 1106 16.08 24.23 -31.32
N ALA A 1107 17.23 23.98 -31.96
CA ALA A 1107 17.48 22.79 -32.76
C ALA A 1107 17.32 21.52 -31.90
N LEU A 1108 16.92 20.43 -32.55
CA LEU A 1108 16.87 19.12 -31.91
C LEU A 1108 18.27 18.51 -31.95
N ASP A 1109 18.83 18.26 -30.77
CA ASP A 1109 20.20 17.78 -30.62
C ASP A 1109 20.27 16.26 -30.46
N LEU A 1110 21.42 15.67 -30.80
CA LEU A 1110 21.75 14.26 -30.61
C LEU A 1110 23.18 14.12 -30.08
N GLY A 1111 23.36 13.31 -29.05
CA GLY A 1111 24.63 13.09 -28.36
C GLY A 1111 24.40 12.34 -27.04
N GLU A 1112 25.34 12.43 -26.11
CA GLU A 1112 25.26 11.77 -24.80
C GLU A 1112 23.95 12.06 -24.04
N ASN A 1113 23.46 13.30 -24.08
CA ASN A 1113 22.21 13.74 -23.44
C ASN A 1113 20.92 13.19 -24.06
N ASN A 1114 20.99 12.66 -25.28
CA ASN A 1114 19.89 11.98 -25.97
C ASN A 1114 20.29 10.53 -26.32
N TYR A 1115 20.99 9.90 -25.36
CA TYR A 1115 21.29 8.46 -25.33
C TYR A 1115 22.11 7.94 -26.51
N LEU A 1116 22.99 8.77 -27.05
CA LEU A 1116 24.07 8.35 -27.94
C LEU A 1116 25.40 8.52 -27.21
N ARG A 1117 25.66 7.65 -26.22
CA ARG A 1117 26.66 7.86 -25.16
C ARG A 1117 28.11 7.88 -25.66
N GLY A 1118 28.42 7.33 -26.83
CA GLY A 1118 29.76 7.38 -27.43
C GLY A 1118 30.11 8.71 -28.08
N PHE A 1119 29.20 9.68 -28.10
CA PHE A 1119 29.39 10.99 -28.71
C PHE A 1119 29.19 12.09 -27.67
N ARG A 1120 29.84 13.25 -27.86
CA ARG A 1120 29.70 14.38 -26.93
C ARG A 1120 28.26 14.86 -26.82
N LYS A 1121 27.92 15.51 -25.71
CA LYS A 1121 26.62 16.18 -25.51
C LYS A 1121 26.36 17.13 -26.68
N ASN A 1122 25.13 17.11 -27.24
CA ASN A 1122 24.70 17.94 -28.37
C ASN A 1122 25.64 17.90 -29.60
N ARG A 1123 26.16 16.71 -29.95
CA ARG A 1123 27.12 16.55 -31.05
C ARG A 1123 26.54 16.90 -32.42
N PHE A 1124 25.29 16.53 -32.67
CA PHE A 1124 24.59 16.81 -33.93
C PHE A 1124 23.31 17.59 -33.67
N SER A 1125 22.97 18.54 -34.53
CA SER A 1125 21.76 19.37 -34.38
C SER A 1125 20.95 19.38 -35.67
N GLY A 1126 19.63 19.24 -35.59
CA GLY A 1126 18.75 19.17 -36.76
C GLY A 1126 17.31 19.67 -36.53
N LYS A 1127 16.52 19.62 -37.62
CA LYS A 1127 15.07 19.89 -37.63
C LYS A 1127 14.27 18.68 -37.12
N SER A 1128 14.81 17.47 -37.32
CA SER A 1128 14.28 16.23 -36.73
C SER A 1128 15.39 15.43 -36.06
N VAL A 1129 15.04 14.64 -35.05
CA VAL A 1129 15.95 13.70 -34.39
C VAL A 1129 15.23 12.39 -34.11
N PHE A 1130 15.98 11.29 -34.15
CA PHE A 1130 15.58 9.98 -33.68
C PHE A 1130 16.75 9.39 -32.92
N TYR A 1131 16.47 8.76 -31.79
CA TYR A 1131 17.44 7.97 -31.04
C TYR A 1131 16.79 6.75 -30.44
N GLN A 1132 17.59 5.72 -30.28
CA GLN A 1132 17.23 4.45 -29.70
C GLN A 1132 18.40 3.96 -28.84
N SER A 1133 18.08 3.43 -27.67
CA SER A 1133 19.07 2.82 -26.78
C SER A 1133 18.53 1.52 -26.22
N THR A 1134 19.30 0.45 -26.38
CA THR A 1134 19.06 -0.85 -25.75
C THR A 1134 20.12 -1.04 -24.67
N GLU A 1135 19.70 -1.14 -23.42
CA GLU A 1135 20.57 -1.34 -22.27
C GLU A 1135 20.18 -2.59 -21.49
N PHE A 1136 21.17 -3.36 -21.06
CA PHE A 1136 21.04 -4.51 -20.20
C PHE A 1136 21.71 -4.22 -18.85
N ARG A 1137 20.94 -4.35 -17.77
CA ARG A 1137 21.45 -4.26 -16.40
C ARG A 1137 21.42 -5.65 -15.79
N TYR A 1138 22.60 -6.20 -15.48
CA TYR A 1138 22.72 -7.50 -14.85
C TYR A 1138 23.23 -7.36 -13.42
N LYS A 1139 22.39 -7.69 -12.44
CA LYS A 1139 22.74 -7.72 -11.03
C LYS A 1139 23.66 -8.91 -10.75
N LEU A 1140 24.86 -8.63 -10.27
CA LEU A 1140 25.86 -9.65 -9.92
C LEU A 1140 25.59 -10.21 -8.52
N PHE A 1141 25.48 -9.33 -7.52
CA PHE A 1141 25.26 -9.69 -6.12
C PHE A 1141 24.74 -8.48 -5.33
N ASP A 1142 24.21 -8.74 -4.14
CA ASP A 1142 23.94 -7.70 -3.14
C ASP A 1142 25.13 -7.56 -2.22
N SER A 1143 25.68 -6.35 -2.14
CA SER A 1143 26.66 -6.00 -1.12
C SER A 1143 26.00 -6.11 0.25
N LYS A 1144 26.53 -6.97 1.12
CA LYS A 1144 26.09 -7.14 2.52
C LYS A 1144 26.76 -6.14 3.47
N SER A 1145 27.32 -5.05 2.94
CA SER A 1145 27.94 -4.00 3.77
C SER A 1145 26.93 -3.45 4.75
N TYR A 1146 27.32 -3.33 6.02
CA TYR A 1146 26.47 -2.74 7.06
C TYR A 1146 26.17 -1.25 6.77
N LEU A 1147 27.16 -0.53 6.27
CA LEU A 1147 27.09 0.91 6.07
C LEU A 1147 26.39 1.32 4.79
N VAL A 1148 26.51 0.50 3.76
CA VAL A 1148 25.98 0.75 2.43
C VAL A 1148 25.62 -0.61 1.78
N PRO A 1149 24.59 -1.31 2.24
CA PRO A 1149 24.07 -2.47 1.53
C PRO A 1149 23.45 -1.99 0.21
N GLY A 1150 23.53 -2.81 -0.82
CA GLY A 1150 23.02 -2.40 -2.12
C GLY A 1150 23.39 -3.35 -3.26
N ALA A 1151 22.62 -3.28 -4.34
CA ALA A 1151 22.85 -4.09 -5.52
C ALA A 1151 24.10 -3.62 -6.28
N VAL A 1152 25.00 -4.55 -6.61
CA VAL A 1152 26.14 -4.35 -7.51
C VAL A 1152 25.85 -5.09 -8.81
N GLY A 1153 26.07 -4.45 -9.95
CA GLY A 1153 25.81 -5.08 -11.23
C GLY A 1153 26.59 -4.47 -12.40
N LEU A 1154 26.38 -5.08 -13.56
CA LEU A 1154 26.95 -4.70 -14.85
C LEU A 1154 25.90 -3.95 -15.67
N ILE A 1155 26.37 -3.02 -16.50
CA ILE A 1155 25.61 -2.37 -17.56
C ILE A 1155 26.27 -2.76 -18.89
N ALA A 1156 25.47 -3.12 -19.88
CA ALA A 1156 25.89 -3.20 -21.28
C ALA A 1156 24.86 -2.47 -22.14
N PHE A 1157 25.29 -1.78 -23.19
CA PHE A 1157 24.35 -1.04 -24.04
C PHE A 1157 24.79 -0.91 -25.49
N ASN A 1158 23.79 -0.66 -26.34
CA ASN A 1158 23.93 -0.26 -27.72
C ASN A 1158 22.97 0.88 -28.02
N ASP A 1159 23.51 1.94 -28.60
CA ASP A 1159 22.84 3.20 -28.86
C ASP A 1159 22.91 3.50 -30.37
N LEU A 1160 21.83 4.03 -30.92
CA LEU A 1160 21.69 4.37 -32.33
C LEU A 1160 20.93 5.69 -32.45
N GLY A 1161 21.38 6.60 -33.31
CA GLY A 1161 20.67 7.85 -33.51
C GLY A 1161 21.02 8.57 -34.80
N ARG A 1162 20.16 9.54 -35.14
CA ARG A 1162 20.31 10.37 -36.32
C ARG A 1162 19.56 11.70 -36.19
N VAL A 1163 20.10 12.75 -36.82
CA VAL A 1163 19.39 14.01 -37.07
C VAL A 1163 19.11 14.21 -38.56
N TRP A 1164 18.16 15.08 -38.87
CA TRP A 1164 17.83 15.50 -40.23
C TRP A 1164 17.66 17.02 -40.33
N ILE A 1165 18.11 17.60 -41.43
CA ILE A 1165 17.79 18.97 -41.84
C ILE A 1165 17.18 18.97 -43.25
N PRO A 1166 16.42 20.02 -43.63
CA PRO A 1166 15.93 20.16 -45.00
C PRO A 1166 17.07 20.07 -46.02
N SER A 1167 16.83 19.38 -47.13
CA SER A 1167 17.77 19.24 -48.27
C SER A 1167 19.05 18.43 -48.01
N GLU A 1168 19.18 17.73 -46.88
CA GLU A 1168 20.31 16.81 -46.63
C GLU A 1168 20.04 15.40 -47.23
N THR A 1169 20.99 14.88 -48.02
CA THR A 1169 20.92 13.55 -48.67
C THR A 1169 21.66 12.44 -47.90
N SER A 1170 22.21 12.76 -46.73
CA SER A 1170 22.93 11.80 -45.88
C SER A 1170 22.04 10.60 -45.54
N HIS A 1171 22.57 9.38 -45.57
CA HIS A 1171 21.88 8.18 -45.05
C HIS A 1171 22.56 7.62 -43.78
N LYS A 1172 23.54 8.34 -43.23
CA LYS A 1172 24.38 7.89 -42.11
C LYS A 1172 23.57 7.79 -40.82
N TRP A 1173 23.64 6.65 -40.16
CA TRP A 1173 23.26 6.48 -38.76
C TRP A 1173 24.51 6.56 -37.89
N HIS A 1174 24.38 7.11 -36.69
CA HIS A 1174 25.46 7.13 -35.70
C HIS A 1174 25.15 6.09 -34.64
N ASP A 1175 26.09 5.19 -34.41
CA ASP A 1175 26.00 4.13 -33.43
C ASP A 1175 27.10 4.25 -32.38
N SER A 1176 26.78 3.85 -31.16
CA SER A 1176 27.76 3.64 -30.10
C SER A 1176 27.39 2.45 -29.24
N PHE A 1177 28.37 1.78 -28.67
CA PHE A 1177 28.14 0.67 -27.74
C PHE A 1177 29.08 0.78 -26.55
N GLY A 1178 28.76 0.09 -25.47
CA GLY A 1178 29.57 0.19 -24.28
C GLY A 1178 29.06 -0.63 -23.12
N GLY A 1179 29.67 -0.41 -21.96
CA GLY A 1179 29.31 -1.10 -20.75
C GLY A 1179 30.01 -0.51 -19.53
N GLY A 1180 29.68 -1.06 -18.36
CA GLY A 1180 30.16 -0.54 -17.10
C GLY A 1180 29.62 -1.26 -15.89
N LEU A 1181 29.73 -0.59 -14.75
CA LEU A 1181 29.29 -1.08 -13.45
C LEU A 1181 28.26 -0.12 -12.86
N TYR A 1182 27.32 -0.66 -12.10
CA TYR A 1182 26.46 0.13 -11.24
C TYR A 1182 26.46 -0.42 -9.82
N TYR A 1183 26.19 0.47 -8.88
CA TYR A 1183 26.01 0.19 -7.48
C TYR A 1183 24.88 1.06 -6.92
N SER A 1184 23.87 0.45 -6.30
CA SER A 1184 22.74 1.17 -5.72
C SER A 1184 22.65 0.96 -4.21
N PRO A 1185 23.26 1.86 -3.41
CA PRO A 1185 23.17 1.78 -1.95
C PRO A 1185 21.76 2.16 -1.48
N TYR A 1186 21.17 1.31 -0.65
CA TYR A 1186 19.84 1.50 -0.02
C TYR A 1186 18.68 1.80 -0.97
N ASN A 1187 18.85 1.66 -2.29
CA ASN A 1187 17.93 2.20 -3.30
C ASN A 1187 17.57 3.70 -3.06
N PHE A 1188 18.50 4.45 -2.48
CA PHE A 1188 18.42 5.92 -2.31
C PHE A 1188 19.26 6.65 -3.35
N ALA A 1189 20.34 6.01 -3.79
CA ALA A 1189 21.17 6.46 -4.89
C ALA A 1189 21.50 5.31 -5.86
N ILE A 1190 21.87 5.65 -7.08
CA ILE A 1190 22.52 4.77 -8.06
C ILE A 1190 23.81 5.44 -8.50
N VAL A 1191 24.92 4.75 -8.30
CA VAL A 1191 26.23 5.14 -8.79
C VAL A 1191 26.52 4.27 -10.00
N SER A 1192 26.82 4.85 -11.14
CA SER A 1192 27.23 4.10 -12.33
C SER A 1192 28.46 4.69 -12.98
N ALA A 1193 29.33 3.81 -13.48
CA ALA A 1193 30.51 4.16 -14.24
C ALA A 1193 30.49 3.35 -15.54
N THR A 1194 30.48 4.01 -16.70
CA THR A 1194 30.38 3.38 -18.02
C THR A 1194 31.40 3.93 -19.00
N VAL A 1195 31.80 3.09 -19.96
CA VAL A 1195 32.62 3.50 -21.11
C VAL A 1195 31.83 3.22 -22.37
N ALA A 1196 31.71 4.24 -23.22
CA ALA A 1196 31.06 4.19 -24.52
C ALA A 1196 32.09 4.34 -25.65
N PHE A 1197 31.93 3.57 -26.72
CA PHE A 1197 32.80 3.53 -27.90
C PHE A 1197 32.01 3.99 -29.12
N SER A 1198 32.61 4.86 -29.94
CA SER A 1198 32.08 5.31 -31.23
C SER A 1198 33.20 5.52 -32.26
N ASN A 1199 32.83 5.88 -33.49
CA ASN A 1199 33.79 6.28 -34.53
C ASN A 1199 34.48 7.64 -34.26
N GLU A 1200 33.99 8.44 -33.29
CA GLU A 1200 34.60 9.73 -32.91
C GLU A 1200 35.45 9.64 -31.63
N GLY A 1201 35.38 8.54 -30.87
CA GLY A 1201 36.26 8.26 -29.74
C GLY A 1201 35.62 7.43 -28.63
N ASN A 1202 36.29 7.44 -27.47
CA ASN A 1202 35.86 6.71 -26.27
C ASN A 1202 35.49 7.72 -25.18
N LEU A 1203 34.30 7.60 -24.60
CA LEU A 1203 33.82 8.48 -23.54
C LEU A 1203 33.59 7.69 -22.25
N PHE A 1204 34.14 8.22 -21.16
CA PHE A 1204 33.89 7.71 -19.81
C PHE A 1204 32.82 8.57 -19.14
N ASN A 1205 31.79 7.93 -18.58
CA ASN A 1205 30.73 8.59 -17.84
C ASN A 1205 30.66 8.04 -16.42
N PHE A 1206 30.58 8.93 -15.44
CA PHE A 1206 30.35 8.62 -14.02
C PHE A 1206 29.15 9.43 -13.55
N SER A 1207 28.13 8.76 -13.05
CA SER A 1207 26.89 9.39 -12.62
C SER A 1207 26.46 8.90 -11.24
N ILE A 1208 25.93 9.81 -10.44
CA ILE A 1208 25.26 9.53 -9.16
C ILE A 1208 23.82 10.07 -9.29
N GLY A 1209 22.86 9.17 -9.50
CA GLY A 1209 21.44 9.50 -9.43
C GLY A 1209 20.94 9.29 -8.00
N THR A 1210 20.03 10.14 -7.50
CA THR A 1210 19.39 9.92 -6.20
C THR A 1210 17.88 10.09 -6.32
N LYS A 1211 17.10 9.63 -5.32
CA LYS A 1211 15.65 9.91 -5.25
C LYS A 1211 15.33 11.41 -5.20
N PHE A 1212 16.29 12.23 -4.81
CA PHE A 1212 16.24 13.67 -5.06
C PHE A 1212 16.74 13.84 -6.49
N ASN A 1213 15.94 14.41 -7.39
CA ASN A 1213 16.31 14.59 -8.80
C ASN A 1213 17.69 15.25 -8.94
N ILE A 1214 18.72 14.41 -9.07
CA ILE A 1214 20.09 14.73 -9.43
C ILE A 1214 20.25 14.09 -10.80
N THR A 1215 19.74 14.77 -11.82
CA THR A 1215 20.08 14.48 -13.21
C THR A 1215 21.11 15.52 -13.62
N PHE A 1216 22.32 15.06 -13.96
CA PHE A 1216 23.39 15.88 -14.54
C PHE A 1216 23.18 16.05 -16.05
#